data_AF-A0A5C6BIK5-F1
#
_entry.id   AF-A0A5C6BIK5-F1
#
_cell.length_a   1.000
_cell.length_b   1.000
_cell.length_c   1.000
_cell.angle_alpha   90.00
_cell.angle_beta   90.00
_cell.angle_gamma   90.00
#
_symmetry.space_group_name_H-M   'P 1'
#
loop_
_entity.id
_entity.type
_entity.pdbx_description
1 polymer ?
#
loop_
_entity_poly.entity_id
_entity_poly.type
_entity_poly.pdbx_seq_one_letter_code
_entity_poly.pdbx_strand_id
1 'polypeptide(L)'
;MFSRLLFSLFVAMVTLGNFADLLHGSEPPLADLLPRAKRVLIATAQETADLREAGSVTVSIDRALRGRGRKEETVVVDHDGALSTVLFDEGQQYLILLQPSLDDAAGWTYVGSSVLPYKSGEVVLPVEEDQPADTVLLTDLIGLVDRYPSSPDAMIANRTSLNGRWVAMVSIQGRDIPFWVLDIRDQDGKVSAEVVDFNNQNQSVHVESIAVTDGILTLRVVVLPVNSSFEHTYVFTGRLRDGKVIGNFIADKNAARPGKLRATAAKAMAQTGGVKPSLGLNEFSQSTIAEDEFAANKQFTKDFPESPLAMDTFMRMLKSETGRGLKEEEIDALAKSYIDNAEYWGELMRRQAVVDAGVSIAEQKKHPQLALKYLLEAEAFLSDTSPQTWTILVPFHAALMYQEMGELDEASQRMNAFHKLHPFEPLGAYYAAEMLESRGEFAGALQIYSELACLPNMKQSLDQTFEGQPGYTPVTKKLQELWDKHSSDAGDQAAFVGHILKAYHNGIRSFVSDQMEPRPPKPGTQNRVVLLEFFTTADAPLGVGIDVAVTGLTHAFGPSELVALRYHLPTEEPDPMAGPQCKERLNYYNSRVVPLMYIDGKQVNVEPGRLTHAATIYKYLRELVEPILVETVDIELKLNTTVEEDRMKIDVQALSASEFEDDIRLRLVLVEEEVAVETPSGVLLHENLVRIMPGGAEGIAPQDGKLAFQTELLLEDYRQQLLDELQSYEEMRSNLLGEEFKYGIYPIGPVRLKLAAFVQNNKTKEVLQSAIVDLKFLDEIEEPAKEEKPDDEAKPAEEPKPAAADATQEQE
;
A
#
# COMPACT_ATOMS: atom_id res chain seq x y z
N MET A 1 27.03 15.92 -36.61
CA MET A 1 28.33 16.48 -37.05
C MET A 1 29.33 16.16 -35.96
N PHE A 2 30.06 15.05 -36.08
CA PHE A 2 31.43 15.04 -36.64
C PHE A 2 32.31 16.07 -35.92
N SER A 3 33.08 15.65 -34.91
CA SER A 3 34.34 14.91 -35.06
C SER A 3 35.54 15.86 -35.10
N ARG A 4 36.31 15.81 -34.00
CA ARG A 4 37.77 15.62 -34.01
C ARG A 4 38.67 16.77 -34.54
N LEU A 5 39.64 17.10 -33.68
CA LEU A 5 41.07 16.70 -33.79
C LEU A 5 42.08 17.87 -33.74
N LEU A 6 43.12 17.57 -32.95
CA LEU A 6 44.53 18.00 -33.02
C LEU A 6 44.90 19.33 -32.36
N PHE A 7 45.48 19.36 -31.15
CA PHE A 7 46.74 18.75 -30.69
C PHE A 7 47.98 19.52 -31.18
N SER A 8 48.51 20.30 -30.24
CA SER A 8 49.93 20.39 -29.89
C SER A 8 50.90 21.10 -30.84
N LEU A 9 51.51 22.16 -30.32
CA LEU A 9 52.97 22.24 -30.19
C LEU A 9 53.30 23.08 -28.92
N PHE A 10 53.88 22.55 -27.84
CA PHE A 10 55.30 22.16 -27.63
C PHE A 10 56.26 23.36 -27.78
N VAL A 11 57.31 23.59 -26.97
CA VAL A 11 57.89 22.93 -25.79
C VAL A 11 59.12 23.76 -25.37
N ALA A 12 59.47 23.74 -24.08
CA ALA A 12 60.84 23.57 -23.53
C ALA A 12 60.82 24.00 -22.05
N MET A 13 61.31 23.29 -21.04
CA MET A 13 61.87 21.94 -20.77
C MET A 13 61.80 21.87 -19.22
N VAL A 14 61.51 20.75 -18.54
CA VAL A 14 62.31 19.51 -18.39
C VAL A 14 61.31 18.40 -17.98
N THR A 15 60.85 17.50 -18.85
CA THR A 15 61.36 16.12 -19.14
C THR A 15 61.60 15.25 -17.90
N LEU A 16 60.74 14.26 -17.60
CA LEU A 16 60.72 12.86 -18.09
C LEU A 16 61.61 11.90 -17.29
N GLY A 17 61.00 10.84 -16.76
CA GLY A 17 61.61 9.52 -16.68
C GLY A 17 61.39 8.79 -15.35
N ASN A 18 60.74 7.60 -15.46
CA ASN A 18 60.63 6.46 -14.54
C ASN A 18 59.26 6.37 -13.82
N PHE A 19 58.36 5.39 -14.01
CA PHE A 19 58.39 4.07 -14.68
C PHE A 19 59.61 3.19 -14.36
N ALA A 20 60.27 3.47 -13.22
CA ALA A 20 61.31 2.63 -12.62
C ALA A 20 61.16 2.44 -11.10
N ASP A 21 60.10 2.92 -10.44
CA ASP A 21 59.88 2.64 -9.01
C ASP A 21 59.22 1.27 -8.74
N LEU A 22 59.04 0.46 -9.78
CA LEU A 22 58.86 -0.99 -9.66
C LEU A 22 60.21 -1.74 -9.61
N LEU A 23 61.34 -1.01 -9.62
CA LEU A 23 62.69 -1.58 -9.53
C LEU A 23 63.57 -0.93 -8.45
N HIS A 24 63.04 0.02 -7.65
CA HIS A 24 63.62 0.38 -6.35
C HIS A 24 62.57 0.07 -5.28
N GLY A 25 62.86 -0.94 -4.46
CA GLY A 25 61.97 -1.44 -3.43
C GLY A 25 61.82 -0.47 -2.27
N SER A 26 61.06 0.62 -2.46
CA SER A 26 60.57 1.41 -1.34
C SER A 26 59.50 0.61 -0.62
N GLU A 27 59.80 0.15 0.58
CA GLU A 27 58.90 -0.67 1.39
C GLU A 27 57.63 0.11 1.79
N PRO A 28 56.45 -0.53 1.83
CA PRO A 28 55.21 0.14 2.20
C PRO A 28 55.26 0.68 3.64
N PRO A 29 54.69 1.87 3.93
CA PRO A 29 54.64 2.44 5.27
C PRO A 29 53.99 1.48 6.28
N LEU A 30 54.45 1.54 7.54
CA LEU A 30 53.94 0.69 8.64
C LEU A 30 52.40 0.78 8.80
N ALA A 31 51.81 1.94 8.52
CA ALA A 31 50.35 2.15 8.55
C ALA A 31 49.59 1.26 7.55
N ASP A 32 50.19 0.93 6.40
CA ASP A 32 49.57 0.10 5.36
C ASP A 32 49.71 -1.40 5.66
N LEU A 33 50.71 -1.77 6.46
CA LEU A 33 50.97 -3.15 6.87
C LEU A 33 50.10 -3.57 8.08
N LEU A 34 49.79 -2.63 8.98
CA LEU A 34 49.04 -2.89 10.21
C LEU A 34 47.66 -3.55 10.00
N PRO A 35 46.82 -3.16 9.03
CA PRO A 35 45.52 -3.80 8.80
C PRO A 35 45.62 -5.29 8.41
N ARG A 36 46.76 -5.71 7.83
CA ARG A 36 47.01 -7.09 7.39
C ARG A 36 47.51 -7.98 8.52
N ALA A 37 48.03 -7.39 9.60
CA ALA A 37 48.60 -8.10 10.73
C ALA A 37 47.50 -8.62 11.69
N LYS A 38 47.44 -9.95 11.87
CA LYS A 38 46.60 -10.59 12.88
C LYS A 38 47.22 -10.56 14.28
N ARG A 39 48.56 -10.54 14.37
CA ARG A 39 49.29 -10.27 15.62
C ARG A 39 50.31 -9.15 15.39
N VAL A 40 50.54 -8.35 16.42
CA VAL A 40 51.61 -7.37 16.46
C VAL A 40 52.35 -7.59 17.77
N LEU A 41 53.60 -8.04 17.69
CA LEU A 41 54.37 -8.50 18.84
C LEU A 41 55.65 -7.68 18.98
N ILE A 42 56.06 -7.45 20.21
CA ILE A 42 57.47 -7.20 20.56
C ILE A 42 58.02 -8.54 21.02
N ALA A 43 59.08 -9.01 20.38
CA ALA A 43 59.66 -10.31 20.68
C ALA A 43 61.19 -10.30 20.54
N THR A 44 61.86 -11.12 21.35
CA THR A 44 63.32 -11.28 21.38
C THR A 44 63.72 -12.51 20.55
N ALA A 45 64.63 -12.34 19.59
CA ALA A 45 65.16 -13.45 18.81
C ALA A 45 65.93 -14.44 19.71
N GLN A 46 65.67 -15.74 19.55
CA GLN A 46 66.35 -16.78 20.33
C GLN A 46 67.62 -17.31 19.65
N GLU A 47 67.85 -16.93 18.41
CA GLU A 47 68.98 -17.36 17.59
C GLU A 47 69.29 -16.29 16.54
N THR A 48 70.55 -16.18 16.13
CA THR A 48 70.92 -15.37 14.97
C THR A 48 70.60 -16.13 13.70
N ALA A 49 69.72 -15.60 12.86
CA ALA A 49 69.28 -16.26 11.64
C ALA A 49 68.99 -15.24 10.53
N ASP A 50 69.47 -15.55 9.31
CA ASP A 50 68.90 -14.99 8.09
C ASP A 50 67.69 -15.83 7.71
N LEU A 51 66.49 -15.26 7.83
CA LEU A 51 65.25 -15.96 7.54
C LEU A 51 65.19 -16.52 6.12
N ARG A 52 65.87 -15.89 5.17
CA ARG A 52 65.92 -16.37 3.78
C ARG A 52 66.69 -17.68 3.65
N GLU A 53 67.74 -17.86 4.46
CA GLU A 53 68.57 -19.06 4.45
C GLU A 53 68.04 -20.13 5.43
N ALA A 54 67.59 -19.71 6.62
CA ALA A 54 67.13 -20.60 7.69
C ALA A 54 65.68 -21.09 7.49
N GLY A 55 64.87 -20.37 6.71
CA GLY A 55 63.47 -20.66 6.46
C GLY A 55 62.53 -20.24 7.60
N SER A 56 62.97 -20.30 8.85
CA SER A 56 62.26 -19.78 10.01
C SER A 56 63.22 -19.32 11.12
N VAL A 57 62.69 -18.55 12.07
CA VAL A 57 63.40 -18.13 13.28
C VAL A 57 62.49 -18.25 14.50
N THR A 58 63.08 -18.64 15.61
CA THR A 58 62.37 -18.73 16.89
C THR A 58 62.48 -17.42 17.66
N VAL A 59 61.34 -16.84 18.07
CA VAL A 59 61.30 -15.63 18.91
C VAL A 59 60.52 -15.88 20.20
N SER A 60 60.93 -15.23 21.29
CA SER A 60 60.22 -15.23 22.57
C SER A 60 59.44 -13.93 22.72
N ILE A 61 58.13 -14.03 22.99
CA ILE A 61 57.26 -12.85 23.10
C ILE A 61 57.60 -12.06 24.36
N ASP A 62 57.95 -10.79 24.19
CA ASP A 62 58.08 -9.85 25.29
C ASP A 62 56.74 -9.19 25.62
N ARG A 63 55.99 -8.81 24.57
CA ARG A 63 54.69 -8.15 24.68
C ARG A 63 53.85 -8.32 23.42
N ALA A 64 52.59 -8.71 23.56
CA ALA A 64 51.62 -8.60 22.48
C ALA A 64 50.98 -7.21 22.48
N LEU A 65 51.10 -6.47 21.37
CA LEU A 65 50.38 -5.21 21.14
C LEU A 65 49.02 -5.47 20.46
N ARG A 66 48.93 -6.55 19.67
CA ARG A 66 47.70 -7.04 19.07
C ARG A 66 47.72 -8.57 18.97
N GLY A 67 46.56 -9.20 19.19
CA GLY A 67 46.42 -10.66 19.11
C GLY A 67 46.82 -11.37 20.41
N ARG A 68 46.81 -12.72 20.39
CA ARG A 68 47.20 -13.53 21.56
C ARG A 68 48.72 -13.75 21.59
N GLY A 69 49.28 -13.76 22.79
CA GLY A 69 50.68 -14.13 23.06
C GLY A 69 51.02 -13.83 24.52
N ARG A 70 51.47 -14.83 25.28
CA ARG A 70 51.93 -14.64 26.66
C ARG A 70 53.39 -14.23 26.66
N LYS A 71 53.80 -13.44 27.64
CA LYS A 71 55.22 -13.14 27.85
C LYS A 71 56.00 -14.45 28.01
N GLU A 72 57.18 -14.54 27.40
CA GLU A 72 58.06 -15.72 27.32
C GLU A 72 57.53 -16.88 26.46
N GLU A 73 56.33 -16.77 25.88
CA GLU A 73 55.83 -17.74 24.90
C GLU A 73 56.70 -17.71 23.65
N THR A 74 57.06 -18.88 23.13
CA THR A 74 57.88 -19.01 21.93
C THR A 74 57.00 -19.09 20.68
N VAL A 75 57.34 -18.30 19.65
CA VAL A 75 56.68 -18.32 18.35
C VAL A 75 57.72 -18.58 17.27
N VAL A 76 57.40 -19.50 16.37
CA VAL A 76 58.17 -19.70 15.14
C VAL A 76 57.66 -18.72 14.09
N VAL A 77 58.56 -17.90 13.57
CA VAL A 77 58.30 -16.95 12.48
C VAL A 77 58.91 -17.53 11.21
N ASP A 78 58.08 -17.89 10.25
CA ASP A 78 58.48 -18.44 8.96
C ASP A 78 58.75 -17.30 7.96
N HIS A 79 59.62 -17.57 6.99
CA HIS A 79 59.88 -16.68 5.86
C HIS A 79 58.62 -16.54 4.98
N ASP A 80 58.23 -15.31 4.64
CA ASP A 80 56.98 -15.01 3.91
C ASP A 80 57.05 -15.26 2.40
N GLY A 81 58.22 -15.65 1.90
CA GLY A 81 58.50 -15.88 0.48
C GLY A 81 58.94 -14.62 -0.29
N ALA A 82 59.05 -13.47 0.37
CA ALA A 82 59.55 -12.24 -0.24
C ALA A 82 61.06 -12.31 -0.53
N LEU A 83 61.55 -11.43 -1.42
CA LEU A 83 62.97 -11.39 -1.80
C LEU A 83 63.86 -10.64 -0.78
N SER A 84 63.27 -9.98 0.22
CA SER A 84 63.97 -9.20 1.23
C SER A 84 64.66 -10.09 2.27
N THR A 85 65.94 -9.85 2.53
CA THR A 85 66.68 -10.50 3.62
C THR A 85 66.26 -9.90 4.95
N VAL A 86 65.72 -10.72 5.84
CA VAL A 86 65.39 -10.32 7.22
C VAL A 86 66.35 -11.02 8.17
N LEU A 87 67.20 -10.23 8.82
CA LEU A 87 68.21 -10.71 9.76
C LEU A 87 67.72 -10.54 11.19
N PHE A 88 67.71 -11.64 11.94
CA PHE A 88 67.51 -11.66 13.38
C PHE A 88 68.86 -11.86 14.07
N ASP A 89 69.13 -11.06 15.09
CA ASP A 89 70.29 -11.19 15.96
C ASP A 89 69.86 -11.76 17.31
N GLU A 90 70.52 -12.83 17.78
CA GLU A 90 70.22 -13.46 19.07
C GLU A 90 70.20 -12.43 20.20
N GLY A 91 69.10 -12.41 20.97
CA GLY A 91 68.92 -11.49 22.09
C GLY A 91 68.45 -10.07 21.71
N GLN A 92 68.33 -9.75 20.42
CA GLN A 92 67.76 -8.48 19.96
C GLN A 92 66.23 -8.53 19.96
N GLN A 93 65.60 -7.43 20.38
CA GLN A 93 64.15 -7.27 20.33
C GLN A 93 63.70 -6.67 19.00
N TYR A 94 62.54 -7.13 18.53
CA TYR A 94 61.91 -6.68 17.29
C TYR A 94 60.42 -6.43 17.49
N LEU A 95 59.89 -5.42 16.81
CA LEU A 95 58.47 -5.33 16.48
C LEU A 95 58.21 -6.21 15.26
N ILE A 96 57.28 -7.16 15.37
CA ILE A 96 56.93 -8.11 14.32
C ILE A 96 55.42 -8.06 14.07
N LEU A 97 55.02 -7.73 12.84
CA LEU A 97 53.63 -7.89 12.39
C LEU A 97 53.48 -9.27 11.76
N LEU A 98 52.55 -10.07 12.26
CA LEU A 98 52.37 -11.45 11.85
C LEU A 98 51.00 -11.71 11.21
N GLN A 99 50.99 -12.57 10.20
CA GLN A 99 49.82 -13.20 9.60
C GLN A 99 49.97 -14.73 9.63
N PRO A 100 48.86 -15.51 9.52
CA PRO A 100 48.96 -16.96 9.41
C PRO A 100 49.80 -17.36 8.19
N SER A 101 50.64 -18.39 8.33
CA SER A 101 51.38 -18.96 7.20
C SER A 101 50.42 -19.44 6.10
N LEU A 102 50.82 -19.29 4.84
CA LEU A 102 50.02 -19.67 3.67
C LEU A 102 50.02 -21.19 3.42
N ASP A 103 51.02 -21.91 3.96
CA ASP A 103 51.25 -23.33 3.68
C ASP A 103 50.52 -24.27 4.67
N ASP A 104 49.44 -23.82 5.29
CA ASP A 104 48.54 -24.59 6.19
C ASP A 104 49.20 -25.25 7.42
N ALA A 105 50.48 -24.96 7.70
CA ALA A 105 51.13 -25.28 8.96
C ALA A 105 50.73 -24.25 10.04
N ALA A 106 50.73 -24.66 11.31
CA ALA A 106 50.42 -23.82 12.48
C ALA A 106 51.46 -22.70 12.78
N GLY A 107 52.14 -22.20 11.74
CA GLY A 107 53.18 -21.18 11.79
C GLY A 107 52.68 -19.78 11.46
N TRP A 108 53.53 -18.79 11.72
CA TRP A 108 53.26 -17.38 11.47
C TRP A 108 54.29 -16.83 10.49
N THR A 109 53.86 -16.08 9.48
CA THR A 109 54.76 -15.32 8.61
C THR A 109 54.69 -13.84 8.97
N TYR A 110 55.78 -13.10 8.74
CA TYR A 110 55.75 -11.65 8.87
C TYR A 110 55.02 -11.01 7.67
N VAL A 111 54.61 -9.73 7.78
CA VAL A 111 53.84 -9.03 6.74
C VAL A 111 54.73 -8.00 6.02
N GLY A 112 55.28 -8.35 4.84
CA GLY A 112 56.15 -7.41 4.10
C GLY A 112 57.47 -7.20 4.84
N SER A 113 57.96 -5.98 5.03
CA SER A 113 59.21 -5.73 5.75
C SER A 113 59.04 -5.47 7.25
N SER A 114 57.98 -6.02 7.84
CA SER A 114 57.49 -5.64 9.16
C SER A 114 58.26 -6.19 10.35
N VAL A 115 59.55 -6.49 10.19
CA VAL A 115 60.45 -6.89 11.26
C VAL A 115 61.36 -5.71 11.55
N LEU A 116 61.01 -4.95 12.57
CA LEU A 116 61.66 -3.68 12.89
C LEU A 116 62.41 -3.78 14.21
N PRO A 117 63.70 -3.42 14.28
CA PRO A 117 64.44 -3.44 15.53
C PRO A 117 63.76 -2.58 16.60
N TYR A 118 63.63 -3.12 17.81
CA TYR A 118 63.06 -2.44 18.97
C TYR A 118 64.13 -2.26 20.03
N LYS A 119 64.29 -1.03 20.53
CA LYS A 119 65.26 -0.72 21.59
C LYS A 119 64.70 0.33 22.54
N SER A 120 64.68 0.01 23.83
CA SER A 120 64.40 0.98 24.91
C SER A 120 63.09 1.78 24.77
N GLY A 121 62.04 1.19 24.19
CA GLY A 121 60.75 1.87 24.02
C GLY A 121 60.54 2.52 22.64
N GLU A 122 61.52 2.40 21.75
CA GLU A 122 61.49 2.95 20.39
C GLU A 122 61.59 1.82 19.35
N VAL A 123 60.84 1.96 18.26
CA VAL A 123 60.95 1.13 17.06
C VAL A 123 61.74 1.90 16.02
N VAL A 124 62.82 1.29 15.52
CA VAL A 124 63.69 1.85 14.51
C VAL A 124 63.10 1.56 13.13
N LEU A 125 62.75 2.61 12.38
CA LEU A 125 62.27 2.47 11.01
C LEU A 125 63.46 2.32 10.05
N PRO A 126 63.39 1.45 9.04
CA PRO A 126 64.40 1.40 8.00
C PRO A 126 64.42 2.73 7.25
N VAL A 127 65.61 3.29 7.08
CA VAL A 127 65.88 4.48 6.26
C VAL A 127 66.82 4.09 5.13
N GLU A 128 66.69 4.77 3.99
CA GLU A 128 67.63 4.62 2.87
C GLU A 128 69.06 4.98 3.32
N GLU A 129 70.07 4.32 2.74
CA GLU A 129 71.49 4.56 3.05
C GLU A 129 71.80 6.07 2.98
N ASP A 130 72.49 6.59 4.00
CA ASP A 130 72.84 8.01 4.26
C ASP A 130 71.81 8.90 5.00
N GLN A 131 70.68 8.37 5.51
CA GLN A 131 69.81 9.11 6.44
C GLN A 131 69.91 8.64 7.90
N PRO A 132 69.79 9.55 8.89
CA PRO A 132 69.70 9.15 10.29
C PRO A 132 68.43 8.33 10.53
N ALA A 133 68.55 7.24 11.30
CA ALA A 133 67.44 6.35 11.60
C ALA A 133 66.29 7.10 12.28
N ASP A 134 65.10 7.00 11.69
CA ASP A 134 63.87 7.55 12.27
C ASP A 134 63.34 6.57 13.33
N THR A 135 62.87 7.09 14.48
CA THR A 135 62.37 6.26 15.58
C THR A 135 60.96 6.64 15.97
N VAL A 136 60.14 5.63 16.24
CA VAL A 136 58.75 5.82 16.71
C VAL A 136 58.63 5.35 18.15
N LEU A 137 58.09 6.20 19.02
CA LEU A 137 57.81 5.83 20.41
C LEU A 137 56.74 4.74 20.48
N LEU A 138 56.94 3.77 21.38
CA LEU A 138 56.00 2.67 21.59
C LEU A 138 54.58 3.15 21.92
N THR A 139 54.43 4.28 22.62
CA THR A 139 53.12 4.85 22.95
C THR A 139 52.34 5.30 21.71
N ASP A 140 53.04 5.92 20.76
CA ASP A 140 52.44 6.38 19.50
C ASP A 140 52.10 5.20 18.60
N LEU A 141 52.95 4.16 18.64
CA LEU A 141 52.70 2.91 17.96
C LEU A 141 51.48 2.16 18.54
N ILE A 142 51.31 2.11 19.86
CA ILE A 142 50.11 1.53 20.48
C ILE A 142 48.86 2.29 20.01
N GLY A 143 48.89 3.62 20.03
CA GLY A 143 47.79 4.43 19.50
C GLY A 143 47.56 4.24 18.00
N LEU A 144 48.60 3.90 17.22
CA LEU A 144 48.47 3.52 15.81
C LEU A 144 47.82 2.12 15.68
N VAL A 145 48.27 1.13 16.44
CA VAL A 145 47.71 -0.23 16.45
C VAL A 145 46.24 -0.23 16.85
N ASP A 146 45.84 0.59 17.82
CA ASP A 146 44.44 0.71 18.28
C ASP A 146 43.53 1.38 17.23
N ARG A 147 44.09 2.25 16.38
CA ARG A 147 43.35 2.95 15.30
C ARG A 147 42.94 2.04 14.13
N TYR A 148 43.59 0.88 13.96
CA TYR A 148 43.34 -0.01 12.80
C TYR A 148 42.85 -1.40 13.23
N PRO A 149 41.55 -1.60 13.52
CA PRO A 149 41.01 -2.87 14.01
C PRO A 149 41.05 -4.00 12.94
N SER A 150 41.22 -5.24 13.39
CA SER A 150 41.55 -6.42 12.56
C SER A 150 40.35 -7.14 11.91
N SER A 151 39.17 -6.51 11.82
CA SER A 151 37.98 -7.13 11.24
C SER A 151 37.41 -6.29 10.09
N PRO A 152 37.02 -6.91 8.95
CA PRO A 152 36.31 -6.23 7.88
C PRO A 152 35.07 -5.46 8.37
N ASP A 153 34.35 -6.00 9.36
CA ASP A 153 33.16 -5.34 9.93
C ASP A 153 33.51 -4.08 10.73
N ALA A 154 34.69 -4.04 11.35
CA ALA A 154 35.17 -2.85 12.08
C ALA A 154 35.66 -1.75 11.14
N MET A 155 36.26 -2.09 9.99
CA MET A 155 36.59 -1.12 8.93
C MET A 155 35.34 -0.57 8.24
N ILE A 156 34.30 -1.38 8.12
CA ILE A 156 32.99 -1.03 7.56
C ILE A 156 32.21 -0.07 8.48
N ALA A 157 32.40 -0.14 9.79
CA ALA A 157 31.67 0.65 10.79
C ALA A 157 32.01 2.15 10.81
N ASN A 158 33.16 2.57 10.24
CA ASN A 158 33.61 3.98 10.25
C ASN A 158 33.60 4.61 8.84
N ARG A 159 32.69 4.17 7.96
CA ARG A 159 32.66 4.62 6.56
C ARG A 159 32.27 6.10 6.45
N THR A 160 33.07 6.88 5.74
CA THR A 160 32.85 8.33 5.50
C THR A 160 32.20 8.66 4.15
N SER A 161 31.96 7.64 3.31
CA SER A 161 31.33 7.77 1.99
C SER A 161 30.14 6.83 1.82
N LEU A 162 29.24 7.11 0.87
CA LEU A 162 28.15 6.19 0.52
C LEU A 162 28.63 4.95 -0.27
N ASN A 163 29.85 4.96 -0.81
CA ASN A 163 30.38 3.87 -1.63
C ASN A 163 30.44 2.51 -0.90
N GLY A 164 29.87 1.49 -1.56
CA GLY A 164 29.94 0.08 -1.17
C GLY A 164 28.58 -0.50 -0.80
N ARG A 165 28.61 -1.69 -0.18
CA ARG A 165 27.41 -2.42 0.21
C ARG A 165 26.80 -1.97 1.53
N TRP A 166 25.48 -2.03 1.59
CA TRP A 166 24.64 -1.63 2.71
C TRP A 166 23.53 -2.64 2.95
N VAL A 167 23.14 -2.83 4.21
CA VAL A 167 21.87 -3.49 4.56
C VAL A 167 20.86 -2.40 4.89
N ALA A 168 19.77 -2.36 4.13
CA ALA A 168 18.61 -1.54 4.44
C ALA A 168 17.79 -2.19 5.56
N MET A 169 17.51 -1.43 6.61
CA MET A 169 16.80 -1.90 7.80
C MET A 169 15.74 -0.88 8.22
N VAL A 170 14.59 -1.40 8.64
CA VAL A 170 13.48 -0.61 9.18
C VAL A 170 13.33 -0.97 10.66
N SER A 171 13.13 0.02 11.50
CA SER A 171 12.94 -0.19 12.93
C SER A 171 11.45 -0.17 13.26
N ILE A 172 10.91 -1.30 13.70
CA ILE A 172 9.49 -1.48 14.03
C ILE A 172 9.39 -2.27 15.33
N GLN A 173 8.59 -1.77 16.28
CA GLN A 173 8.33 -2.45 17.56
C GLN A 173 9.62 -2.89 18.28
N GLY A 174 10.62 -2.02 18.29
CA GLY A 174 11.91 -2.28 18.93
C GLY A 174 12.78 -3.33 18.25
N ARG A 175 12.51 -3.65 16.98
CA ARG A 175 13.32 -4.55 16.17
C ARG A 175 13.78 -3.86 14.90
N ASP A 176 15.05 -4.06 14.58
CA ASP A 176 15.65 -3.71 13.30
C ASP A 176 15.50 -4.90 12.34
N ILE A 177 14.65 -4.74 11.34
CA ILE A 177 14.34 -5.78 10.36
C ILE A 177 15.11 -5.46 9.07
N PRO A 178 16.07 -6.30 8.65
CA PRO A 178 16.72 -6.14 7.35
C PRO A 178 15.81 -6.64 6.23
N PHE A 179 15.77 -5.93 5.10
CA PHE A 179 14.94 -6.35 3.96
C PHE A 179 15.65 -6.27 2.60
N TRP A 180 16.70 -5.47 2.44
CA TRP A 180 17.55 -5.45 1.23
C TRP A 180 19.05 -5.38 1.55
N VAL A 181 19.85 -6.02 0.70
CA VAL A 181 21.27 -5.72 0.52
C VAL A 181 21.39 -4.84 -0.72
N LEU A 182 21.96 -3.65 -0.56
CA LEU A 182 22.17 -2.67 -1.62
C LEU A 182 23.66 -2.55 -1.91
N ASP A 183 24.04 -2.30 -3.16
CA ASP A 183 25.38 -1.82 -3.52
C ASP A 183 25.25 -0.40 -4.09
N ILE A 184 25.85 0.58 -3.41
CA ILE A 184 25.81 1.99 -3.80
C ILE A 184 27.17 2.38 -4.37
N ARG A 185 27.17 3.00 -5.54
CA ARG A 185 28.38 3.44 -6.26
C ARG A 185 28.24 4.90 -6.66
N ASP A 186 29.26 5.67 -6.32
CA ASP A 186 29.47 7.07 -6.67
C ASP A 186 30.72 7.13 -7.55
N GLN A 187 30.51 7.46 -8.81
CA GLN A 187 31.55 7.67 -9.81
C GLN A 187 31.41 9.10 -10.33
N ASP A 188 32.42 9.93 -10.05
CA ASP A 188 32.49 11.33 -10.49
C ASP A 188 31.26 12.17 -10.09
N GLY A 189 30.69 11.92 -8.91
CA GLY A 189 29.51 12.62 -8.39
C GLY A 189 28.18 12.07 -8.93
N LYS A 190 28.21 11.03 -9.76
CA LYS A 190 27.02 10.31 -10.21
C LYS A 190 26.80 9.09 -9.33
N VAL A 191 25.79 9.19 -8.46
CA VAL A 191 25.39 8.11 -7.56
C VAL A 191 24.46 7.12 -8.29
N SER A 192 24.68 5.84 -8.08
CA SER A 192 23.88 4.72 -8.58
C SER A 192 23.73 3.67 -7.47
N ALA A 193 22.65 2.89 -7.51
CA ALA A 193 22.45 1.80 -6.58
C ALA A 193 21.77 0.61 -7.25
N GLU A 194 22.08 -0.59 -6.79
CA GLU A 194 21.42 -1.83 -7.18
C GLU A 194 21.03 -2.65 -5.94
N VAL A 195 19.93 -3.40 -6.06
CA VAL A 195 19.56 -4.38 -5.04
C VAL A 195 20.32 -5.68 -5.34
N VAL A 196 21.24 -6.03 -4.44
CA VAL A 196 22.10 -7.22 -4.55
C VAL A 196 21.34 -8.48 -4.13
N ASP A 197 20.55 -8.37 -3.06
CA ASP A 197 19.71 -9.44 -2.57
C ASP A 197 18.56 -8.88 -1.73
N PHE A 198 17.46 -9.62 -1.62
CA PHE A 198 16.25 -9.19 -0.91
C PHE A 198 15.51 -10.38 -0.28
N ASN A 199 14.54 -10.10 0.59
CA ASN A 199 13.76 -11.16 1.25
C ASN A 199 12.88 -11.94 0.24
N ASN A 200 12.77 -13.26 0.39
CA ASN A 200 12.10 -14.18 -0.54
C ASN A 200 10.57 -13.99 -0.71
N GLN A 201 9.99 -13.00 -0.04
CA GLN A 201 8.57 -12.63 -0.18
C GLN A 201 8.31 -11.79 -1.45
N ASN A 202 9.35 -11.37 -2.17
CA ASN A 202 9.25 -10.52 -3.36
C ASN A 202 9.53 -11.32 -4.65
N GLN A 203 8.72 -11.07 -5.68
CA GLN A 203 8.94 -11.56 -7.05
C GLN A 203 10.04 -10.75 -7.75
N SER A 204 10.05 -9.43 -7.56
CA SER A 204 11.11 -8.55 -8.07
C SER A 204 11.34 -7.36 -7.14
N VAL A 205 12.57 -6.85 -7.11
CA VAL A 205 12.95 -5.62 -6.40
C VAL A 205 13.98 -4.89 -7.25
N HIS A 206 13.77 -3.61 -7.54
CA HIS A 206 14.74 -2.80 -8.25
C HIS A 206 14.78 -1.37 -7.74
N VAL A 207 15.95 -0.73 -7.90
CA VAL A 207 16.10 0.70 -7.62
C VAL A 207 15.57 1.45 -8.83
N GLU A 208 14.51 2.25 -8.64
CA GLU A 208 14.00 3.11 -9.70
C GLU A 208 14.82 4.40 -9.79
N SER A 209 15.15 4.99 -8.64
CA SER A 209 15.98 6.20 -8.58
C SER A 209 16.80 6.33 -7.30
N ILE A 210 17.93 7.03 -7.41
CA ILE A 210 18.78 7.43 -6.29
C ILE A 210 19.32 8.84 -6.54
N ALA A 211 19.33 9.66 -5.51
CA ALA A 211 19.87 11.02 -5.54
C ALA A 211 20.52 11.38 -4.20
N VAL A 212 21.51 12.26 -4.24
CA VAL A 212 22.10 12.86 -3.04
C VAL A 212 22.06 14.37 -3.21
N THR A 213 21.24 15.04 -2.40
CA THR A 213 21.06 16.50 -2.42
C THR A 213 21.30 17.04 -1.03
N ASP A 214 22.20 18.02 -0.89
CA ASP A 214 22.56 18.62 0.41
C ASP A 214 22.93 17.58 1.49
N GLY A 215 23.62 16.51 1.07
CA GLY A 215 24.04 15.40 1.93
C GLY A 215 22.91 14.45 2.36
N ILE A 216 21.69 14.61 1.81
CA ILE A 216 20.56 13.71 2.01
C ILE A 216 20.51 12.73 0.85
N LEU A 217 20.64 11.44 1.16
CA LEU A 217 20.37 10.35 0.25
C LEU A 217 18.85 10.15 0.14
N THR A 218 18.32 10.20 -1.07
CA THR A 218 16.96 9.77 -1.42
C THR A 218 17.04 8.56 -2.34
N LEU A 219 16.41 7.46 -1.95
CA LEU A 219 16.42 6.19 -2.69
C LEU A 219 14.98 5.71 -2.87
N ARG A 220 14.52 5.56 -4.12
CA ARG A 220 13.22 4.99 -4.46
C ARG A 220 13.41 3.57 -5.00
N VAL A 221 12.76 2.62 -4.35
CA VAL A 221 12.81 1.20 -4.67
C VAL A 221 11.41 0.72 -4.98
N VAL A 222 11.27 -0.04 -6.06
CA VAL A 222 10.01 -0.66 -6.48
C VAL A 222 10.08 -2.15 -6.17
N VAL A 223 9.01 -2.67 -5.57
CA VAL A 223 8.88 -4.05 -5.13
C VAL A 223 7.62 -4.67 -5.72
N LEU A 224 7.74 -5.82 -6.34
CA LEU A 224 6.60 -6.65 -6.76
C LEU A 224 6.57 -7.91 -5.90
N PRO A 225 5.57 -8.11 -5.01
CA PRO A 225 5.44 -9.32 -4.18
C PRO A 225 5.13 -10.59 -4.98
N VAL A 226 5.50 -11.79 -4.47
CA VAL A 226 5.31 -13.10 -5.17
C VAL A 226 3.85 -13.42 -5.50
N ASN A 227 2.89 -12.83 -4.77
CA ASN A 227 1.46 -13.05 -4.94
C ASN A 227 0.70 -11.74 -5.20
N SER A 228 1.39 -10.70 -5.65
CA SER A 228 0.78 -9.42 -5.99
C SER A 228 1.21 -9.03 -7.38
N SER A 229 0.31 -8.36 -8.09
CA SER A 229 0.62 -7.68 -9.35
C SER A 229 0.83 -6.18 -9.14
N PHE A 230 0.72 -5.72 -7.90
CA PHE A 230 0.95 -4.33 -7.53
C PHE A 230 2.40 -4.11 -7.18
N GLU A 231 2.96 -3.10 -7.83
CA GLU A 231 4.23 -2.55 -7.47
C GLU A 231 4.08 -1.66 -6.25
N HIS A 232 4.77 -2.01 -5.18
CA HIS A 232 4.91 -1.17 -3.99
C HIS A 232 6.15 -0.30 -4.14
N THR A 233 5.97 0.99 -3.89
CA THR A 233 7.05 1.97 -3.88
C THR A 233 7.50 2.23 -2.47
N TYR A 234 8.80 2.08 -2.23
CA TYR A 234 9.45 2.46 -0.99
C TYR A 234 10.42 3.60 -1.24
N VAL A 235 10.32 4.66 -0.45
CA VAL A 235 11.26 5.78 -0.49
C VAL A 235 12.02 5.84 0.83
N PHE A 236 13.35 5.74 0.75
CA PHE A 236 14.25 6.01 1.86
C PHE A 236 14.82 7.41 1.75
N THR A 237 14.82 8.16 2.85
CA THR A 237 15.55 9.43 2.95
C THR A 237 16.46 9.39 4.17
N GLY A 238 17.74 9.74 4.05
CA GLY A 238 18.66 9.70 5.19
C GLY A 238 20.00 10.39 4.98
N ARG A 239 20.75 10.59 6.08
CA ARG A 239 22.08 11.21 6.08
C ARG A 239 23.13 10.27 6.64
N LEU A 240 24.33 10.29 6.06
CA LEU A 240 25.47 9.53 6.58
C LEU A 240 25.96 10.17 7.89
N ARG A 241 25.94 9.39 8.97
CA ARG A 241 26.38 9.74 10.34
C ARG A 241 27.04 8.51 10.96
N ASP A 242 28.27 8.67 11.45
CA ASP A 242 29.02 7.63 12.18
C ASP A 242 28.99 6.26 11.47
N GLY A 243 29.28 6.26 10.15
CA GLY A 243 29.33 5.05 9.33
C GLY A 243 27.98 4.41 8.97
N LYS A 244 26.86 5.06 9.31
CA LYS A 244 25.50 4.60 9.00
C LYS A 244 24.73 5.69 8.28
N VAL A 245 23.84 5.33 7.36
CA VAL A 245 22.86 6.30 6.85
C VAL A 245 21.64 6.24 7.73
N ILE A 246 21.38 7.28 8.52
CA ILE A 246 20.23 7.36 9.43
C ILE A 246 19.13 8.17 8.76
N GLY A 247 17.89 7.67 8.83
CA GLY A 247 16.80 8.22 8.04
C GLY A 247 15.45 7.56 8.31
N ASN A 248 14.61 7.51 7.29
CA ASN A 248 13.28 6.93 7.36
C ASN A 248 12.89 6.28 6.03
N PHE A 249 11.96 5.33 6.12
CA PHE A 249 11.27 4.72 4.98
C PHE A 249 9.81 5.15 4.97
N ILE A 250 9.26 5.38 3.77
CA ILE A 250 7.82 5.47 3.50
C ILE A 250 7.46 4.48 2.40
N ALA A 251 6.38 3.72 2.58
CA ALA A 251 5.87 2.75 1.62
C ALA A 251 4.51 3.23 1.08
N ASP A 252 4.34 3.41 -0.23
CA ASP A 252 3.07 3.78 -0.88
C ASP A 252 2.31 4.96 -0.24
N LYS A 253 3.04 5.98 0.24
CA LYS A 253 2.47 7.11 1.00
C LYS A 253 1.72 6.68 2.28
N ASN A 254 2.09 5.56 2.88
CA ASN A 254 1.63 5.16 4.20
C ASN A 254 2.49 5.79 5.30
N ALA A 255 2.43 5.21 6.51
CA ALA A 255 3.18 5.70 7.65
C ALA A 255 4.71 5.63 7.43
N ALA A 256 5.39 6.72 7.77
CA ALA A 256 6.84 6.74 7.82
C ALA A 256 7.34 5.90 9.01
N ARG A 257 8.52 5.30 8.84
CA ARG A 257 9.18 4.48 9.85
C ARG A 257 10.66 4.84 9.94
N PRO A 258 11.25 4.87 11.15
CA PRO A 258 12.69 5.02 11.29
C PRO A 258 13.43 3.92 10.50
N GLY A 259 14.46 4.34 9.78
CA GLY A 259 15.18 3.51 8.85
C GLY A 259 16.67 3.78 8.90
N LYS A 260 17.47 2.79 8.54
CA LYS A 260 18.91 2.99 8.40
C LYS A 260 19.54 2.07 7.38
N LEU A 261 20.62 2.56 6.77
CA LEU A 261 21.56 1.76 5.99
C LEU A 261 22.78 1.47 6.85
N ARG A 262 23.06 0.19 7.10
CA ARG A 262 24.27 -0.25 7.79
C ARG A 262 25.24 -0.85 6.80
N ALA A 263 26.45 -0.32 6.76
CA ALA A 263 27.49 -0.84 5.87
C ALA A 263 27.76 -2.33 6.16
N THR A 264 28.05 -3.10 5.10
CA THR A 264 28.20 -4.57 5.20
C THR A 264 29.14 -5.15 4.16
N ALA A 265 29.71 -6.32 4.45
CA ALA A 265 30.38 -7.17 3.47
C ALA A 265 29.45 -8.24 2.88
N ALA A 266 28.25 -8.41 3.44
CA ALA A 266 27.27 -9.39 3.00
C ALA A 266 26.94 -9.23 1.51
N LYS A 267 26.80 -10.35 0.82
CA LYS A 267 26.30 -10.44 -0.57
C LYS A 267 24.91 -11.07 -0.65
N ALA A 268 24.39 -11.55 0.48
CA ALA A 268 23.09 -12.18 0.57
C ALA A 268 22.41 -11.84 1.90
N MET A 269 21.09 -11.80 1.91
CA MET A 269 20.24 -11.55 3.07
C MET A 269 20.52 -12.54 4.20
N ALA A 270 20.77 -13.81 3.88
CA ALA A 270 21.15 -14.84 4.85
C ALA A 270 22.42 -14.50 5.66
N GLN A 271 23.30 -13.64 5.13
CA GLN A 271 24.55 -13.23 5.78
C GLN A 271 24.38 -11.99 6.68
N THR A 272 23.20 -11.37 6.69
CA THR A 272 22.97 -10.10 7.42
C THR A 272 22.79 -10.27 8.93
N GLY A 273 22.58 -11.52 9.37
CA GLY A 273 22.27 -11.87 10.76
C GLY A 273 20.79 -11.72 11.14
N GLY A 274 19.91 -11.47 10.17
CA GLY A 274 18.45 -11.42 10.38
C GLY A 274 17.98 -10.25 11.24
N VAL A 275 16.80 -10.40 11.84
CA VAL A 275 16.15 -9.42 12.71
C VAL A 275 16.96 -9.24 14.00
N LYS A 276 17.21 -7.98 14.39
CA LYS A 276 17.97 -7.63 15.60
C LYS A 276 17.15 -6.76 16.54
N PRO A 277 17.39 -6.78 17.86
CA PRO A 277 16.79 -5.80 18.76
C PRO A 277 17.32 -4.40 18.45
N SER A 278 16.44 -3.40 18.49
CA SER A 278 16.83 -1.99 18.43
C SER A 278 17.61 -1.59 19.69
N LEU A 279 18.36 -0.48 19.58
CA LEU A 279 19.10 0.09 20.71
C LEU A 279 18.16 0.36 21.89
N GLY A 280 18.54 -0.06 23.10
CA GLY A 280 17.78 0.22 24.32
C GLY A 280 16.51 -0.63 24.51
N LEU A 281 16.28 -1.72 23.75
CA LEU A 281 15.04 -2.50 23.84
C LEU A 281 14.74 -3.03 25.26
N ASN A 282 15.77 -3.49 25.97
CA ASN A 282 15.61 -4.03 27.31
C ASN A 282 15.24 -2.92 28.31
N GLU A 283 15.93 -1.79 28.21
CA GLU A 283 15.72 -0.60 29.03
C GLU A 283 14.35 0.03 28.77
N PHE A 284 13.90 0.06 27.52
CA PHE A 284 12.54 0.44 27.14
C PHE A 284 11.51 -0.49 27.78
N SER A 285 11.71 -1.81 27.69
CA SER A 285 10.79 -2.76 28.31
C SER A 285 10.72 -2.56 29.83
N GLN A 286 11.85 -2.30 30.48
CA GLN A 286 11.91 -1.96 31.91
C GLN A 286 11.20 -0.64 32.22
N SER A 287 11.35 0.40 31.39
CA SER A 287 10.70 1.69 31.62
C SER A 287 9.17 1.59 31.54
N THR A 288 8.64 0.75 30.65
CA THR A 288 7.18 0.56 30.48
C THR A 288 6.49 -0.20 31.63
N ILE A 289 7.24 -0.89 32.49
CA ILE A 289 6.70 -1.62 33.65
C ILE A 289 7.16 -1.03 34.99
N ALA A 290 7.84 0.11 34.96
CA ALA A 290 8.31 0.78 36.16
C ALA A 290 7.13 1.33 36.99
N GLU A 291 7.31 1.44 38.30
CA GLU A 291 6.29 1.98 39.21
C GLU A 291 5.93 3.43 38.87
N ASP A 292 6.92 4.27 38.56
CA ASP A 292 6.70 5.56 37.88
C ASP A 292 7.12 5.45 36.41
N GLU A 293 6.21 4.90 35.60
CA GLU A 293 6.41 4.67 34.16
C GLU A 293 6.89 5.94 33.45
N PHE A 294 6.29 7.10 33.74
CA PHE A 294 6.62 8.33 33.02
C PHE A 294 7.97 8.93 33.44
N ALA A 295 8.39 8.80 34.71
CA ALA A 295 9.75 9.18 35.10
C ALA A 295 10.80 8.27 34.44
N ALA A 296 10.54 6.95 34.39
CA ALA A 296 11.42 5.98 33.74
C ALA A 296 11.49 6.21 32.22
N ASN A 297 10.36 6.48 31.57
CA ASN A 297 10.26 6.84 30.15
C ASN A 297 11.01 8.15 29.84
N LYS A 298 10.88 9.17 30.68
CA LYS A 298 11.63 10.42 30.56
C LYS A 298 13.13 10.19 30.71
N GLN A 299 13.56 9.27 31.57
CA GLN A 299 14.97 8.90 31.70
C GLN A 299 15.46 8.13 30.47
N PHE A 300 14.67 7.18 29.96
CA PHE A 300 15.00 6.42 28.75
C PHE A 300 15.28 7.33 27.55
N THR A 301 14.44 8.33 27.30
CA THR A 301 14.64 9.27 26.16
C THR A 301 15.94 10.09 26.27
N LYS A 302 16.47 10.28 27.49
CA LYS A 302 17.77 10.95 27.71
C LYS A 302 18.95 10.01 27.53
N ASP A 303 18.81 8.78 27.98
CA ASP A 303 19.88 7.78 27.93
C ASP A 303 20.03 7.17 26.53
N PHE A 304 18.93 7.10 25.77
CA PHE A 304 18.87 6.50 24.43
C PHE A 304 18.21 7.44 23.40
N PRO A 305 18.70 8.67 23.21
CA PRO A 305 18.08 9.63 22.29
C PRO A 305 18.14 9.17 20.83
N GLU A 306 19.09 8.31 20.47
CA GLU A 306 19.23 7.74 19.12
C GLU A 306 18.41 6.46 18.93
N SER A 307 17.68 6.00 19.96
CA SER A 307 16.84 4.81 19.82
C SER A 307 15.55 5.16 19.08
N PRO A 308 15.10 4.34 18.11
CA PRO A 308 13.78 4.53 17.51
C PRO A 308 12.65 4.38 18.55
N LEU A 309 12.90 3.67 19.66
CA LEU A 309 11.96 3.50 20.76
C LEU A 309 11.75 4.80 21.56
N ALA A 310 12.66 5.77 21.48
CA ALA A 310 12.47 7.05 22.16
C ALA A 310 11.20 7.75 21.67
N MET A 311 10.87 7.63 20.38
CA MET A 311 9.63 8.14 19.79
C MET A 311 8.39 7.49 20.41
N ASP A 312 8.39 6.15 20.55
CA ASP A 312 7.31 5.41 21.21
C ASP A 312 7.15 5.87 22.68
N THR A 313 8.26 6.13 23.35
CA THR A 313 8.28 6.63 24.74
C THR A 313 7.70 8.03 24.86
N PHE A 314 8.03 8.95 23.94
CA PHE A 314 7.43 10.29 23.91
C PHE A 314 5.91 10.22 23.71
N MET A 315 5.44 9.37 22.80
CA MET A 315 4.01 9.18 22.55
C MET A 315 3.26 8.64 23.77
N ARG A 316 3.86 7.70 24.51
CA ARG A 316 3.31 7.23 25.78
C ARG A 316 3.23 8.34 26.83
N MET A 317 4.27 9.16 26.93
CA MET A 317 4.28 10.29 27.87
C MET A 317 3.22 11.33 27.51
N LEU A 318 3.04 11.65 26.22
CA LEU A 318 2.01 12.58 25.76
C LEU A 318 0.59 12.06 26.06
N LYS A 319 0.32 10.78 25.80
CA LYS A 319 -1.00 10.16 26.06
C LYS A 319 -1.34 9.96 27.54
N SER A 320 -0.34 9.91 28.42
CA SER A 320 -0.56 9.70 29.87
C SER A 320 -0.76 11.00 30.67
N GLU A 321 -0.68 12.17 30.02
CA GLU A 321 -0.82 13.46 30.69
C GLU A 321 -2.13 13.61 31.47
N THR A 322 -3.24 13.17 30.87
CA THR A 322 -4.58 13.26 31.47
C THR A 322 -4.68 12.67 32.88
N GLY A 323 -3.92 11.61 33.18
CA GLY A 323 -3.88 10.98 34.51
C GLY A 323 -2.93 11.65 35.51
N ARG A 324 -1.96 12.44 35.02
CA ARG A 324 -0.93 13.10 35.85
C ARG A 324 -1.20 14.58 36.11
N GLY A 325 -2.04 15.23 35.31
CA GLY A 325 -2.36 16.65 35.46
C GLY A 325 -1.16 17.56 35.21
N LEU A 326 -0.40 17.28 34.13
CA LEU A 326 0.71 18.14 33.73
C LEU A 326 0.20 19.51 33.31
N LYS A 327 1.03 20.54 33.49
CA LYS A 327 0.69 21.88 33.00
C LYS A 327 0.93 21.98 31.49
N GLU A 328 0.21 22.89 30.84
CA GLU A 328 0.32 23.13 29.39
C GLU A 328 1.77 23.36 28.96
N GLU A 329 2.57 24.11 29.74
CA GLU A 329 3.98 24.36 29.42
C GLU A 329 4.86 23.10 29.47
N GLU A 330 4.52 22.15 30.36
CA GLU A 330 5.23 20.87 30.46
C GLU A 330 4.91 19.96 29.27
N ILE A 331 3.67 20.01 28.78
CA ILE A 331 3.21 19.29 27.58
C ILE A 331 3.87 19.88 26.34
N ASP A 332 3.90 21.21 26.21
CA ASP A 332 4.56 21.89 25.10
C ASP A 332 6.07 21.58 25.06
N ALA A 333 6.73 21.55 26.23
CA ALA A 333 8.13 21.16 26.33
C ALA A 333 8.36 19.68 25.96
N LEU A 334 7.44 18.79 26.33
CA LEU A 334 7.48 17.37 25.98
C LEU A 334 7.31 17.16 24.47
N ALA A 335 6.33 17.83 23.85
CA ALA A 335 6.10 17.78 22.41
C ALA A 335 7.31 18.30 21.61
N LYS A 336 7.89 19.43 22.02
CA LYS A 336 9.14 19.95 21.41
C LYS A 336 10.29 18.95 21.51
N SER A 337 10.47 18.35 22.70
CA SER A 337 11.52 17.33 22.90
C SER A 337 11.31 16.11 22.00
N TYR A 338 10.06 15.72 21.75
CA TYR A 338 9.73 14.65 20.81
C TYR A 338 10.09 15.03 19.37
N ILE A 339 9.70 16.23 18.93
CA ILE A 339 9.97 16.75 17.58
C ILE A 339 11.49 16.83 17.34
N ASP A 340 12.24 17.39 18.28
CA ASP A 340 13.70 17.50 18.22
C ASP A 340 14.36 16.11 18.19
N ASN A 341 13.84 15.15 18.96
CA ASN A 341 14.34 13.78 18.95
C ASN A 341 14.08 13.08 17.61
N ALA A 342 12.88 13.24 17.05
CA ALA A 342 12.48 12.63 15.78
C ALA A 342 13.30 13.16 14.59
N GLU A 343 13.77 14.41 14.65
CA GLU A 343 14.63 15.01 13.63
C GLU A 343 15.94 14.23 13.41
N TYR A 344 16.42 13.49 14.42
CA TYR A 344 17.57 12.59 14.28
C TYR A 344 17.38 11.60 13.11
N TRP A 345 16.14 11.15 12.88
CA TRP A 345 15.73 10.21 11.83
C TRP A 345 15.27 10.89 10.54
N GLY A 346 15.44 12.20 10.43
CA GLY A 346 15.15 13.00 9.23
C GLY A 346 13.86 13.80 9.29
N GLU A 347 13.72 14.71 8.32
CA GLU A 347 12.64 15.70 8.27
C GLU A 347 11.23 15.09 8.25
N LEU A 348 11.06 13.94 7.58
CA LEU A 348 9.75 13.28 7.56
C LEU A 348 9.34 12.75 8.94
N MET A 349 10.31 12.26 9.73
CA MET A 349 10.04 11.83 11.11
C MET A 349 9.78 13.02 12.03
N ARG A 350 10.49 14.14 11.84
CA ARG A 350 10.18 15.41 12.53
C ARG A 350 8.74 15.84 12.27
N ARG A 351 8.30 15.84 11.01
CA ARG A 351 6.91 16.16 10.62
C ARG A 351 5.91 15.17 11.21
N GLN A 352 6.23 13.88 11.21
CA GLN A 352 5.40 12.89 11.86
C GLN A 352 5.23 13.19 13.36
N ALA A 353 6.30 13.56 14.06
CA ALA A 353 6.23 13.91 15.47
C ALA A 353 5.34 15.14 15.74
N VAL A 354 5.31 16.12 14.83
CA VAL A 354 4.37 17.26 14.91
C VAL A 354 2.92 16.79 14.80
N VAL A 355 2.61 15.95 13.80
CA VAL A 355 1.27 15.34 13.61
C VAL A 355 0.86 14.55 14.84
N ASP A 356 1.72 13.63 15.26
CA ASP A 356 1.53 12.73 16.39
C ASP A 356 1.30 13.50 17.71
N ALA A 357 2.05 14.58 17.94
CA ALA A 357 1.89 15.45 19.11
C ALA A 357 0.55 16.19 19.08
N GLY A 358 0.21 16.83 17.95
CA GLY A 358 -1.06 17.54 17.78
C GLY A 358 -2.26 16.63 18.01
N VAL A 359 -2.27 15.45 17.38
CA VAL A 359 -3.33 14.44 17.53
C VAL A 359 -3.41 13.93 18.96
N SER A 360 -2.29 13.55 19.59
CA SER A 360 -2.30 13.00 20.96
C SER A 360 -2.75 13.99 22.02
N ILE A 361 -2.47 15.29 21.83
CA ILE A 361 -2.97 16.34 22.73
C ILE A 361 -4.47 16.59 22.45
N ALA A 362 -4.88 16.57 21.18
CA ALA A 362 -6.28 16.77 20.77
C ALA A 362 -7.22 15.68 21.30
N GLU A 363 -6.80 14.41 21.25
CA GLU A 363 -7.59 13.26 21.75
C GLU A 363 -7.96 13.40 23.24
N GLN A 364 -7.18 14.16 24.01
CA GLN A 364 -7.41 14.38 25.43
C GLN A 364 -8.43 15.49 25.72
N LYS A 365 -8.69 16.38 24.75
CA LYS A 365 -9.66 17.51 24.83
C LYS A 365 -9.41 18.53 25.96
N LYS A 366 -8.31 18.43 26.71
CA LYS A 366 -8.00 19.30 27.86
C LYS A 366 -7.31 20.61 27.49
N HIS A 367 -6.46 20.57 26.46
CA HIS A 367 -5.59 21.68 26.06
C HIS A 367 -5.81 22.02 24.58
N PRO A 368 -7.02 22.44 24.18
CA PRO A 368 -7.39 22.54 22.77
C PRO A 368 -6.58 23.61 22.01
N GLN A 369 -6.20 24.71 22.65
CA GLN A 369 -5.31 25.72 22.04
C GLN A 369 -3.92 25.16 21.73
N LEU A 370 -3.35 24.39 22.65
CA LEU A 370 -2.04 23.78 22.46
C LEU A 370 -2.08 22.70 21.38
N ALA A 371 -3.12 21.86 21.37
CA ALA A 371 -3.34 20.88 20.30
C ALA A 371 -3.46 21.56 18.93
N LEU A 372 -4.29 22.60 18.84
CA LEU A 372 -4.53 23.35 17.61
C LEU A 372 -3.25 23.99 17.06
N LYS A 373 -2.37 24.52 17.94
CA LYS A 373 -1.05 25.05 17.54
C LYS A 373 -0.26 24.01 16.74
N TYR A 374 -0.13 22.78 17.23
CA TYR A 374 0.62 21.72 16.54
C TYR A 374 -0.11 21.19 15.30
N LEU A 375 -1.45 21.11 15.34
CA LEU A 375 -2.24 20.69 14.19
C LEU A 375 -2.16 21.68 13.03
N LEU A 376 -2.16 23.00 13.31
CA LEU A 376 -1.98 24.03 12.27
C LEU A 376 -0.54 24.04 11.72
N GLU A 377 0.46 23.78 12.57
CA GLU A 377 1.83 23.55 12.11
C GLU A 377 1.89 22.32 11.18
N ALA A 378 1.18 21.24 11.53
CA ALA A 378 1.09 20.05 10.70
C ALA A 378 0.41 20.31 9.36
N GLU A 379 -0.71 21.04 9.38
CA GLU A 379 -1.49 21.40 8.20
C GLU A 379 -0.64 22.18 7.17
N ALA A 380 0.25 23.06 7.65
CA ALA A 380 1.11 23.90 6.81
C ALA A 380 2.11 23.13 5.93
N PHE A 381 2.41 21.85 6.23
CA PHE A 381 3.29 21.02 5.41
C PHE A 381 2.58 19.86 4.69
N LEU A 382 1.25 19.77 4.78
CA LEU A 382 0.49 18.78 4.03
C LEU A 382 0.54 19.06 2.53
N SER A 383 0.61 17.98 1.75
CA SER A 383 0.64 18.01 0.28
C SER A 383 0.14 16.67 -0.27
N ASP A 384 -0.03 16.58 -1.59
CA ASP A 384 -0.40 15.34 -2.29
C ASP A 384 0.62 14.19 -2.14
N THR A 385 1.79 14.48 -1.55
CA THR A 385 2.84 13.50 -1.25
C THR A 385 2.90 13.10 0.23
N SER A 386 2.14 13.79 1.08
CA SER A 386 2.04 13.45 2.50
C SER A 386 1.35 12.10 2.69
N PRO A 387 1.64 11.40 3.80
CA PRO A 387 0.89 10.21 4.16
C PRO A 387 -0.63 10.48 4.19
N GLN A 388 -1.41 9.60 3.57
CA GLN A 388 -2.87 9.77 3.47
C GLN A 388 -3.53 9.84 4.86
N THR A 389 -2.99 9.11 5.84
CA THR A 389 -3.49 9.18 7.22
C THR A 389 -3.33 10.58 7.83
N TRP A 390 -2.32 11.36 7.43
CA TRP A 390 -2.15 12.72 7.94
C TRP A 390 -3.17 13.68 7.35
N THR A 391 -3.48 13.53 6.05
CA THR A 391 -4.51 14.35 5.39
C THR A 391 -5.90 14.12 5.98
N ILE A 392 -6.10 12.98 6.66
CA ILE A 392 -7.33 12.68 7.40
C ILE A 392 -7.25 13.22 8.83
N LEU A 393 -6.26 12.78 9.61
CA LEU A 393 -6.21 13.04 11.06
C LEU A 393 -6.05 14.53 11.39
N VAL A 394 -5.16 15.24 10.69
CA VAL A 394 -4.83 16.63 11.02
C VAL A 394 -6.04 17.57 10.88
N PRO A 395 -6.70 17.69 9.71
CA PRO A 395 -7.84 18.58 9.56
C PRO A 395 -9.04 18.14 10.41
N PHE A 396 -9.26 16.84 10.59
CA PHE A 396 -10.32 16.31 11.46
C PHE A 396 -10.15 16.78 12.91
N HIS A 397 -8.97 16.55 13.50
CA HIS A 397 -8.71 16.96 14.87
C HIS A 397 -8.66 18.49 15.01
N ALA A 398 -8.19 19.22 14.00
CA ALA A 398 -8.20 20.69 14.02
C ALA A 398 -9.64 21.23 14.14
N ALA A 399 -10.57 20.69 13.33
CA ALA A 399 -11.99 21.07 13.41
C ALA A 399 -12.60 20.77 14.79
N LEU A 400 -12.27 19.62 15.40
CA LEU A 400 -12.70 19.29 16.76
C LEU A 400 -12.11 20.25 17.80
N MET A 401 -10.85 20.69 17.66
CA MET A 401 -10.27 21.65 18.61
C MET A 401 -10.94 23.02 18.56
N TYR A 402 -11.33 23.50 17.36
CA TYR A 402 -12.17 24.70 17.26
C TYR A 402 -13.52 24.53 17.97
N GLN A 403 -14.14 23.34 17.88
CA GLN A 403 -15.37 23.03 18.61
C GLN A 403 -15.16 23.09 20.12
N GLU A 404 -14.12 22.44 20.65
CA GLU A 404 -13.79 22.45 22.09
C GLU A 404 -13.48 23.86 22.60
N MET A 405 -12.97 24.76 21.73
CA MET A 405 -12.75 26.18 22.04
C MET A 405 -14.03 27.04 21.96
N GLY A 406 -15.16 26.48 21.51
CA GLY A 406 -16.41 27.22 21.30
C GLY A 406 -16.46 28.05 20.02
N GLU A 407 -15.49 27.88 19.11
CA GLU A 407 -15.43 28.53 17.80
C GLU A 407 -16.27 27.74 16.77
N LEU A 408 -17.59 27.69 17.01
CA LEU A 408 -18.50 26.77 16.31
C LEU A 408 -18.65 27.05 14.80
N ASP A 409 -18.45 28.30 14.36
CA ASP A 409 -18.44 28.68 12.93
C ASP A 409 -17.25 28.04 12.20
N GLU A 410 -16.05 28.24 12.72
CA GLU A 410 -14.83 27.69 12.15
C GLU A 410 -14.82 26.16 12.21
N ALA A 411 -15.26 25.59 13.35
CA ALA A 411 -15.37 24.15 13.52
C ALA A 411 -16.28 23.51 12.46
N SER A 412 -17.48 24.08 12.27
CA SER A 412 -18.45 23.58 11.29
C SER A 412 -17.94 23.75 9.85
N GLN A 413 -17.36 24.90 9.52
CA GLN A 413 -16.79 25.13 8.19
C GLN A 413 -15.68 24.13 7.87
N ARG A 414 -14.75 23.91 8.81
CA ARG A 414 -13.65 22.96 8.63
C ARG A 414 -14.12 21.52 8.55
N MET A 415 -15.05 21.10 9.41
CA MET A 415 -15.57 19.72 9.37
C MET A 415 -16.37 19.44 8.10
N ASN A 416 -17.12 20.42 7.60
CA ASN A 416 -17.81 20.32 6.31
C ASN A 416 -16.84 20.26 5.13
N ALA A 417 -15.76 21.06 5.16
CA ALA A 417 -14.70 20.99 4.16
C ALA A 417 -13.98 19.63 4.20
N PHE A 418 -13.71 19.12 5.40
CA PHE A 418 -13.16 17.79 5.63
C PHE A 418 -14.04 16.71 5.01
N HIS A 419 -15.35 16.70 5.31
CA HIS A 419 -16.27 15.72 4.77
C HIS A 419 -16.35 15.77 3.24
N LYS A 420 -16.31 16.96 2.63
CA LYS A 420 -16.26 17.08 1.16
C LYS A 420 -15.00 16.47 0.54
N LEU A 421 -13.86 16.59 1.21
CA LEU A 421 -12.59 15.99 0.76
C LEU A 421 -12.51 14.49 1.07
N HIS A 422 -13.21 14.05 2.11
CA HIS A 422 -13.21 12.68 2.62
C HIS A 422 -14.66 12.18 2.83
N PRO A 423 -15.47 12.06 1.76
CA PRO A 423 -16.91 11.77 1.88
C PRO A 423 -17.19 10.40 2.51
N PHE A 424 -16.21 9.50 2.45
CA PHE A 424 -16.32 8.13 2.97
C PHE A 424 -15.67 7.94 4.35
N GLU A 425 -15.27 9.01 5.05
CA GLU A 425 -14.78 8.93 6.43
C GLU A 425 -15.93 9.08 7.43
N PRO A 426 -16.39 8.00 8.10
CA PRO A 426 -17.65 8.01 8.84
C PRO A 426 -17.68 8.97 10.02
N LEU A 427 -16.57 9.08 10.77
CA LEU A 427 -16.50 9.97 11.92
C LEU A 427 -16.57 11.44 11.51
N GLY A 428 -15.86 11.84 10.46
CA GLY A 428 -15.93 13.22 9.97
C GLY A 428 -17.31 13.59 9.43
N ALA A 429 -17.95 12.69 8.69
CA ALA A 429 -19.33 12.88 8.25
C ALA A 429 -20.30 12.99 9.45
N TYR A 430 -20.16 12.15 10.48
CA TYR A 430 -21.00 12.22 11.67
C TYR A 430 -20.88 13.56 12.41
N TYR A 431 -19.65 14.01 12.66
CA TYR A 431 -19.42 15.31 13.31
C TYR A 431 -19.83 16.49 12.43
N ALA A 432 -19.66 16.42 11.10
CA ALA A 432 -20.17 17.42 10.18
C ALA A 432 -21.70 17.57 10.30
N ALA A 433 -22.41 16.44 10.30
CA ALA A 433 -23.87 16.41 10.44
C ALA A 433 -24.32 16.97 11.79
N GLU A 434 -23.68 16.58 12.91
CA GLU A 434 -24.00 17.10 14.25
C GLU A 434 -23.77 18.61 14.35
N MET A 435 -22.66 19.11 13.80
CA MET A 435 -22.36 20.54 13.80
C MET A 435 -23.40 21.32 13.00
N LEU A 436 -23.77 20.86 11.81
CA LEU A 436 -24.83 21.47 10.98
C LEU A 436 -26.19 21.46 11.71
N GLU A 437 -26.56 20.32 12.30
CA GLU A 437 -27.81 20.18 13.05
C GLU A 437 -27.87 21.19 14.21
N SER A 438 -26.79 21.29 14.99
CA SER A 438 -26.72 22.21 16.14
C SER A 438 -26.86 23.70 15.78
N ARG A 439 -26.58 24.04 14.51
CA ARG A 439 -26.68 25.40 13.96
C ARG A 439 -28.03 25.67 13.28
N GLY A 440 -28.91 24.67 13.20
CA GLY A 440 -30.17 24.76 12.46
C GLY A 440 -30.02 24.62 10.94
N GLU A 441 -28.87 24.16 10.45
CA GLU A 441 -28.60 23.91 9.03
C GLU A 441 -29.11 22.52 8.62
N PHE A 442 -30.40 22.27 8.87
CA PHE A 442 -31.00 20.93 8.81
C PHE A 442 -30.93 20.25 7.45
N ALA A 443 -31.01 20.99 6.35
CA ALA A 443 -30.92 20.42 5.00
C ALA A 443 -29.54 19.75 4.76
N GLY A 444 -28.46 20.39 5.24
CA GLY A 444 -27.11 19.83 5.15
C GLY A 444 -26.94 18.63 6.09
N ALA A 445 -27.41 18.73 7.33
CA ALA A 445 -27.36 17.62 8.27
C ALA A 445 -28.14 16.39 7.76
N LEU A 446 -29.32 16.60 7.19
CA LEU A 446 -30.19 15.55 6.64
C LEU A 446 -29.54 14.84 5.44
N GLN A 447 -28.84 15.58 4.58
CA GLN A 447 -28.05 15.00 3.49
C GLN A 447 -26.94 14.08 4.04
N ILE A 448 -26.11 14.56 4.97
CA ILE A 448 -24.98 13.78 5.50
C ILE A 448 -25.46 12.58 6.33
N TYR A 449 -26.51 12.74 7.14
CA TYR A 449 -27.10 11.60 7.86
C TYR A 449 -27.69 10.55 6.91
N SER A 450 -28.22 10.95 5.77
CA SER A 450 -28.68 10.01 4.74
C SER A 450 -27.51 9.23 4.15
N GLU A 451 -26.41 9.91 3.81
CA GLU A 451 -25.19 9.25 3.34
C GLU A 451 -24.65 8.26 4.36
N LEU A 452 -24.53 8.66 5.64
CA LEU A 452 -24.10 7.77 6.71
C LEU A 452 -25.02 6.55 6.89
N ALA A 453 -26.32 6.72 6.68
CA ALA A 453 -27.30 5.66 6.84
C ALA A 453 -27.27 4.63 5.70
N CYS A 454 -26.97 5.05 4.47
CA CYS A 454 -27.10 4.20 3.29
C CYS A 454 -25.79 3.81 2.61
N LEU A 455 -24.70 4.59 2.77
CA LEU A 455 -23.45 4.26 2.12
C LEU A 455 -22.77 3.05 2.78
N PRO A 456 -22.08 2.20 2.00
CA PRO A 456 -21.54 0.94 2.48
C PRO A 456 -20.68 1.09 3.74
N ASN A 457 -21.03 0.33 4.79
CA ASN A 457 -20.33 0.23 6.07
C ASN A 457 -20.17 1.53 6.88
N MET A 458 -20.75 2.66 6.46
CA MET A 458 -20.60 3.92 7.20
C MET A 458 -21.31 3.85 8.56
N LYS A 459 -22.60 3.49 8.56
CA LYS A 459 -23.38 3.23 9.78
C LYS A 459 -22.72 2.18 10.67
N GLN A 460 -22.31 1.04 10.11
CA GLN A 460 -21.72 -0.05 10.88
C GLN A 460 -20.42 0.39 11.58
N SER A 461 -19.58 1.18 10.91
CA SER A 461 -18.36 1.73 11.51
C SER A 461 -18.67 2.66 12.68
N LEU A 462 -19.73 3.46 12.59
CA LEU A 462 -20.15 4.34 13.68
C LEU A 462 -20.75 3.55 14.84
N ASP A 463 -21.62 2.58 14.55
CA ASP A 463 -22.18 1.70 15.56
C ASP A 463 -21.06 0.97 16.31
N GLN A 464 -20.08 0.38 15.63
CA GLN A 464 -18.92 -0.25 16.29
C GLN A 464 -18.10 0.72 17.16
N THR A 465 -18.04 2.01 16.78
CA THR A 465 -17.27 3.03 17.50
C THR A 465 -18.00 3.51 18.75
N PHE A 466 -19.32 3.68 18.65
CA PHE A 466 -20.14 4.31 19.68
C PHE A 466 -21.08 3.37 20.44
N GLU A 467 -21.16 2.08 20.07
CA GLU A 467 -21.97 1.10 20.77
C GLU A 467 -21.58 1.03 22.25
N GLY A 468 -22.58 1.17 23.13
CA GLY A 468 -22.39 1.22 24.58
C GLY A 468 -21.93 2.59 25.13
N GLN A 469 -21.65 3.59 24.29
CA GLN A 469 -21.33 4.94 24.76
C GLN A 469 -22.59 5.73 25.15
N PRO A 470 -22.62 6.37 26.34
CA PRO A 470 -23.75 7.22 26.73
C PRO A 470 -23.96 8.38 25.76
N GLY A 471 -25.20 8.59 25.32
CA GLY A 471 -25.57 9.73 24.47
C GLY A 471 -25.49 9.47 22.97
N TYR A 472 -24.98 8.32 22.52
CA TYR A 472 -25.05 7.95 21.11
C TYR A 472 -26.48 7.59 20.70
N THR A 473 -26.96 8.20 19.62
CA THR A 473 -28.20 7.84 18.96
C THR A 473 -27.86 7.27 17.59
N PRO A 474 -28.31 6.04 17.26
CA PRO A 474 -28.05 5.45 15.95
C PRO A 474 -28.42 6.38 14.81
N VAL A 475 -27.56 6.45 13.79
CA VAL A 475 -27.72 7.39 12.66
C VAL A 475 -29.07 7.26 11.98
N THR A 476 -29.59 6.06 11.79
CA THR A 476 -30.90 5.82 11.16
C THR A 476 -32.03 6.46 11.95
N LYS A 477 -31.95 6.41 13.28
CA LYS A 477 -32.91 7.06 14.17
C LYS A 477 -32.78 8.58 14.11
N LYS A 478 -31.54 9.11 14.15
CA LYS A 478 -31.32 10.56 13.97
C LYS A 478 -31.87 11.06 12.65
N LEU A 479 -31.59 10.35 11.56
CA LEU A 479 -32.09 10.67 10.23
C LEU A 479 -33.62 10.73 10.21
N GLN A 480 -34.30 9.70 10.72
CA GLN A 480 -35.76 9.66 10.77
C GLN A 480 -36.33 10.82 11.60
N GLU A 481 -35.79 11.08 12.79
CA GLU A 481 -36.25 12.17 13.65
C GLU A 481 -36.05 13.55 13.00
N LEU A 482 -34.96 13.73 12.26
CA LEU A 482 -34.67 14.97 11.55
C LEU A 482 -35.59 15.14 10.33
N TRP A 483 -35.83 14.05 9.58
CA TRP A 483 -36.77 14.03 8.45
C TRP A 483 -38.18 14.41 8.90
N ASP A 484 -38.70 13.76 9.94
CA ASP A 484 -40.06 13.98 10.43
C ASP A 484 -40.27 15.42 10.94
N LYS A 485 -39.22 16.10 11.40
CA LYS A 485 -39.29 17.46 11.93
C LYS A 485 -39.07 18.54 10.88
N HIS A 486 -38.21 18.29 9.88
CA HIS A 486 -37.66 19.34 9.03
C HIS A 486 -37.81 19.11 7.53
N SER A 487 -38.22 17.91 7.08
CA SER A 487 -38.53 17.67 5.68
C SER A 487 -39.86 18.31 5.30
N SER A 488 -39.96 18.80 4.05
CA SER A 488 -41.24 19.21 3.47
C SER A 488 -42.22 18.06 3.30
N ASP A 489 -41.69 16.83 3.19
CA ASP A 489 -42.44 15.61 2.93
C ASP A 489 -42.49 14.71 4.18
N ALA A 490 -42.47 15.33 5.37
CA ALA A 490 -42.54 14.62 6.65
C ALA A 490 -43.79 13.72 6.72
N GLY A 491 -43.60 12.47 7.12
CA GLY A 491 -44.65 11.45 7.17
C GLY A 491 -44.94 10.72 5.85
N ASP A 492 -44.34 11.13 4.73
CA ASP A 492 -44.37 10.37 3.47
C ASP A 492 -43.20 9.38 3.40
N GLN A 493 -43.53 8.10 3.58
CA GLN A 493 -42.55 7.01 3.55
C GLN A 493 -41.91 6.83 2.16
N ALA A 494 -42.67 7.05 1.09
CA ALA A 494 -42.13 6.91 -0.27
C ALA A 494 -41.14 8.03 -0.58
N ALA A 495 -41.45 9.26 -0.16
CA ALA A 495 -40.53 10.39 -0.26
C ALA A 495 -39.26 10.16 0.56
N PHE A 496 -39.37 9.61 1.76
CA PHE A 496 -38.21 9.26 2.60
C PHE A 496 -37.30 8.22 1.94
N VAL A 497 -37.88 7.12 1.42
CA VAL A 497 -37.12 6.10 0.69
C VAL A 497 -36.47 6.69 -0.55
N GLY A 498 -37.20 7.51 -1.33
CA GLY A 498 -36.65 8.20 -2.49
C GLY A 498 -35.48 9.14 -2.13
N HIS A 499 -35.55 9.82 -0.98
CA HIS A 499 -34.46 10.64 -0.47
C HIS A 499 -33.21 9.81 -0.17
N ILE A 500 -33.36 8.68 0.53
CA ILE A 500 -32.25 7.78 0.86
C ILE A 500 -31.59 7.22 -0.41
N LEU A 501 -32.39 6.74 -1.37
CA LEU A 501 -31.85 6.22 -2.64
C LEU A 501 -31.10 7.30 -3.43
N LYS A 502 -31.62 8.53 -3.43
CA LYS A 502 -30.93 9.66 -4.04
C LYS A 502 -29.59 9.97 -3.34
N ALA A 503 -29.56 9.95 -2.01
CA ALA A 503 -28.34 10.13 -1.24
C ALA A 503 -27.33 9.03 -1.54
N TYR A 504 -27.78 7.77 -1.64
CA TYR A 504 -26.95 6.63 -2.01
C TYR A 504 -26.28 6.84 -3.37
N HIS A 505 -27.07 7.08 -4.43
CA HIS A 505 -26.55 7.30 -5.78
C HIS A 505 -25.54 8.43 -5.85
N ASN A 506 -25.85 9.57 -5.22
CA ASN A 506 -24.97 10.73 -5.23
C ASN A 506 -23.67 10.44 -4.46
N GLY A 507 -23.77 9.79 -3.30
CA GLY A 507 -22.61 9.49 -2.46
C GLY A 507 -21.64 8.53 -3.12
N ILE A 508 -22.12 7.41 -3.68
CA ILE A 508 -21.25 6.42 -4.36
C ILE A 508 -20.62 6.96 -5.67
N ARG A 509 -21.12 8.08 -6.21
CA ARG A 509 -20.59 8.74 -7.41
C ARG A 509 -19.87 10.05 -7.12
N SER A 510 -19.73 10.45 -5.85
CA SER A 510 -19.20 11.76 -5.43
C SER A 510 -17.77 12.06 -5.91
N PHE A 511 -16.97 11.04 -6.20
CA PHE A 511 -15.61 11.16 -6.72
C PHE A 511 -15.53 11.23 -8.26
N VAL A 512 -16.65 11.09 -8.97
CA VAL A 512 -16.71 11.19 -10.43
C VAL A 512 -16.90 12.66 -10.80
N SER A 513 -15.87 13.26 -11.41
CA SER A 513 -15.84 14.69 -11.75
C SER A 513 -16.50 15.03 -13.09
N ASP A 514 -16.67 14.04 -13.97
CA ASP A 514 -17.01 14.24 -15.37
C ASP A 514 -17.85 13.07 -15.89
N GLN A 515 -18.92 13.41 -16.63
CA GLN A 515 -19.55 12.50 -17.57
C GLN A 515 -18.95 12.76 -18.95
N MET A 516 -18.47 11.71 -19.60
CA MET A 516 -17.86 11.85 -20.92
C MET A 516 -18.92 11.90 -22.01
N GLU A 517 -18.76 12.84 -22.92
CA GLU A 517 -19.49 12.79 -24.19
C GLU A 517 -19.00 11.58 -25.01
N PRO A 518 -19.91 10.75 -25.56
CA PRO A 518 -19.52 9.60 -26.36
C PRO A 518 -18.60 10.01 -27.51
N ARG A 519 -17.49 9.27 -27.69
CA ARG A 519 -16.59 9.48 -28.83
C ARG A 519 -17.36 9.29 -30.14
N PRO A 520 -17.22 10.20 -31.13
CA PRO A 520 -17.87 10.02 -32.42
C PRO A 520 -17.24 8.84 -33.16
N PRO A 521 -18.02 8.06 -33.93
CA PRO A 521 -17.47 6.98 -34.75
C PRO A 521 -16.58 7.52 -35.86
N LYS A 522 -15.43 6.86 -36.12
CA LYS A 522 -14.64 7.16 -37.32
C LYS A 522 -15.41 6.68 -38.58
N PRO A 523 -15.39 7.43 -39.69
CA PRO A 523 -16.11 7.04 -40.90
C PRO A 523 -15.73 5.63 -41.39
N GLY A 524 -16.72 4.75 -41.53
CA GLY A 524 -16.53 3.39 -42.04
C GLY A 524 -16.05 2.35 -41.01
N THR A 525 -16.00 2.70 -39.72
CA THR A 525 -15.64 1.77 -38.64
C THR A 525 -16.61 1.91 -37.46
N GLN A 526 -16.71 0.88 -36.62
CA GLN A 526 -17.40 0.99 -35.34
C GLN A 526 -16.41 1.36 -34.24
N ASN A 527 -16.86 2.18 -33.28
CA ASN A 527 -16.08 2.40 -32.07
C ASN A 527 -16.06 1.12 -31.24
N ARG A 528 -14.93 0.89 -30.58
CA ARG A 528 -14.79 -0.20 -29.62
C ARG A 528 -15.65 0.11 -28.39
N VAL A 529 -16.46 -0.86 -27.98
CA VAL A 529 -17.16 -0.86 -26.69
C VAL A 529 -16.43 -1.82 -25.77
N VAL A 530 -15.98 -1.34 -24.63
CA VAL A 530 -15.23 -2.13 -23.64
C VAL A 530 -16.21 -2.97 -22.83
N LEU A 531 -15.89 -4.25 -22.64
CA LEU A 531 -16.56 -5.12 -21.67
C LEU A 531 -15.79 -5.15 -20.36
N LEU A 532 -16.46 -4.85 -19.26
CA LEU A 532 -15.96 -5.08 -17.91
C LEU A 532 -16.84 -6.15 -17.25
N GLU A 533 -16.26 -7.31 -16.95
CA GLU A 533 -16.92 -8.37 -16.19
C GLU A 533 -16.39 -8.37 -14.75
N PHE A 534 -17.25 -8.06 -13.79
CA PHE A 534 -16.92 -8.06 -12.36
C PHE A 534 -17.61 -9.22 -11.65
N PHE A 535 -16.81 -10.12 -11.09
CA PHE A 535 -17.26 -11.29 -10.32
C PHE A 535 -17.15 -10.99 -8.83
N THR A 536 -18.26 -11.11 -8.11
CA THR A 536 -18.39 -10.69 -6.70
C THR A 536 -19.35 -11.61 -5.93
N THR A 537 -19.59 -11.27 -4.67
CA THR A 537 -20.58 -11.91 -3.78
C THR A 537 -21.14 -10.86 -2.81
N ALA A 538 -22.33 -11.08 -2.28
CA ALA A 538 -22.97 -10.22 -1.28
C ALA A 538 -22.12 -10.01 -0.02
N ASP A 539 -21.30 -11.00 0.36
CA ASP A 539 -20.40 -10.93 1.52
C ASP A 539 -18.93 -10.73 1.13
N ALA A 540 -18.67 -9.66 0.36
CA ALA A 540 -17.32 -9.25 0.00
C ALA A 540 -16.97 -7.89 0.62
N PRO A 541 -16.63 -7.82 1.93
CA PRO A 541 -16.40 -6.54 2.61
C PRO A 541 -15.19 -5.76 2.04
N LEU A 542 -14.20 -6.45 1.48
CA LEU A 542 -13.09 -5.83 0.75
C LEU A 542 -13.38 -5.64 -0.75
N GLY A 543 -14.53 -6.11 -1.26
CA GLY A 543 -14.98 -5.87 -2.64
C GLY A 543 -15.71 -4.54 -2.83
N VAL A 544 -16.14 -3.90 -1.75
CA VAL A 544 -16.97 -2.68 -1.76
C VAL A 544 -16.34 -1.54 -2.58
N GLY A 545 -15.04 -1.29 -2.40
CA GLY A 545 -14.34 -0.24 -3.15
C GLY A 545 -14.33 -0.51 -4.66
N ILE A 546 -14.27 -1.78 -5.05
CA ILE A 546 -14.31 -2.18 -6.47
C ILE A 546 -15.71 -2.00 -7.02
N ASP A 547 -16.75 -2.45 -6.30
CA ASP A 547 -18.14 -2.34 -6.76
C ASP A 547 -18.52 -0.87 -7.01
N VAL A 548 -18.22 -0.01 -6.03
CA VAL A 548 -18.48 1.42 -6.12
C VAL A 548 -17.65 2.08 -7.23
N ALA A 549 -16.40 1.66 -7.42
CA ALA A 549 -15.58 2.16 -8.53
C ALA A 549 -16.13 1.77 -9.90
N VAL A 550 -16.68 0.56 -10.05
CA VAL A 550 -17.34 0.11 -11.27
C VAL A 550 -18.60 0.93 -11.53
N THR A 551 -19.40 1.24 -10.50
CA THR A 551 -20.52 2.20 -10.63
C THR A 551 -20.03 3.60 -11.03
N GLY A 552 -18.88 4.03 -10.53
CA GLY A 552 -18.27 5.27 -10.97
C GLY A 552 -17.93 5.27 -12.47
N LEU A 553 -17.43 4.15 -13.00
CA LEU A 553 -17.14 4.00 -14.43
C LEU A 553 -18.40 4.00 -15.29
N THR A 554 -19.46 3.27 -14.90
CA THR A 554 -20.73 3.24 -15.63
C THR A 554 -21.43 4.61 -15.62
N HIS A 555 -21.14 5.44 -14.62
CA HIS A 555 -21.61 6.82 -14.60
C HIS A 555 -20.79 7.75 -15.50
N ALA A 556 -19.47 7.53 -15.57
CA ALA A 556 -18.56 8.35 -16.37
C ALA A 556 -18.64 8.03 -17.87
N PHE A 557 -18.79 6.76 -18.23
CA PHE A 557 -18.83 6.26 -19.61
C PHE A 557 -20.23 5.78 -19.97
N GLY A 558 -20.75 6.24 -21.12
CA GLY A 558 -22.05 5.80 -21.62
C GLY A 558 -22.05 4.34 -22.13
N PRO A 559 -23.24 3.74 -22.37
CA PRO A 559 -23.38 2.36 -22.82
C PRO A 559 -22.80 2.08 -24.22
N SER A 560 -22.51 3.12 -25.00
CA SER A 560 -21.82 3.04 -26.29
C SER A 560 -20.30 2.98 -26.17
N GLU A 561 -19.76 3.04 -24.95
CA GLU A 561 -18.32 3.02 -24.67
C GLU A 561 -17.96 1.91 -23.68
N LEU A 562 -18.77 1.70 -22.64
CA LEU A 562 -18.52 0.69 -21.61
C LEU A 562 -19.79 -0.12 -21.30
N VAL A 563 -19.64 -1.43 -21.28
CA VAL A 563 -20.61 -2.39 -20.74
C VAL A 563 -19.99 -3.05 -19.51
N ALA A 564 -20.48 -2.71 -18.32
CA ALA A 564 -20.06 -3.35 -17.07
C ALA A 564 -21.13 -4.34 -16.59
N LEU A 565 -20.75 -5.59 -16.37
CA LEU A 565 -21.62 -6.69 -15.94
C LEU A 565 -21.19 -7.20 -14.56
N ARG A 566 -22.15 -7.38 -13.64
CA ARG A 566 -21.90 -7.91 -12.30
C ARG A 566 -22.37 -9.35 -12.16
N TYR A 567 -21.44 -10.26 -11.90
CA TYR A 567 -21.69 -11.67 -11.70
C TYR A 567 -21.59 -12.01 -10.21
N HIS A 568 -22.75 -12.18 -9.55
CA HIS A 568 -22.80 -12.67 -8.18
C HIS A 568 -22.63 -14.19 -8.14
N LEU A 569 -21.79 -14.67 -7.23
CA LEU A 569 -21.44 -16.08 -7.12
C LEU A 569 -21.86 -16.66 -5.77
N PRO A 570 -22.32 -17.92 -5.75
CA PRO A 570 -22.56 -18.62 -4.50
C PRO A 570 -21.21 -19.00 -3.89
N THR A 571 -20.72 -18.18 -2.97
CA THR A 571 -19.54 -18.46 -2.13
C THR A 571 -19.94 -19.28 -0.89
N GLU A 572 -19.08 -19.38 0.13
CA GLU A 572 -19.43 -20.07 1.39
C GLU A 572 -20.59 -19.39 2.12
N GLU A 573 -20.68 -18.06 2.01
CA GLU A 573 -21.79 -17.29 2.54
C GLU A 573 -22.96 -17.17 1.53
N PRO A 574 -24.21 -17.14 2.03
CA PRO A 574 -25.40 -17.03 1.20
C PRO A 574 -25.44 -15.72 0.41
N ASP A 575 -25.72 -15.81 -0.89
CA ASP A 575 -25.91 -14.66 -1.76
C ASP A 575 -27.23 -14.82 -2.55
N PRO A 576 -28.28 -14.03 -2.23
CA PRO A 576 -29.57 -14.16 -2.90
C PRO A 576 -29.58 -13.63 -4.34
N MET A 577 -28.49 -13.02 -4.80
CA MET A 577 -28.33 -12.53 -6.18
C MET A 577 -27.53 -13.50 -7.07
N ALA A 578 -26.94 -14.54 -6.49
CA ALA A 578 -26.13 -15.49 -7.23
C ALA A 578 -26.97 -16.42 -8.12
N GLY A 579 -26.36 -16.87 -9.22
CA GLY A 579 -26.97 -17.84 -10.15
C GLY A 579 -25.93 -18.79 -10.76
N PRO A 580 -26.33 -19.99 -11.25
CA PRO A 580 -25.41 -21.02 -11.72
C PRO A 580 -24.61 -20.58 -12.95
N GLN A 581 -25.22 -19.80 -13.84
CA GLN A 581 -24.54 -19.33 -15.05
C GLN A 581 -23.43 -18.32 -14.76
N CYS A 582 -23.52 -17.58 -13.65
CA CYS A 582 -22.42 -16.74 -13.18
C CYS A 582 -21.19 -17.59 -12.80
N LYS A 583 -21.41 -18.73 -12.14
CA LYS A 583 -20.35 -19.68 -11.79
C LYS A 583 -19.76 -20.35 -13.03
N GLU A 584 -20.59 -20.75 -13.98
CA GLU A 584 -20.13 -21.28 -15.27
C GLU A 584 -19.27 -20.25 -16.02
N ARG A 585 -19.69 -18.97 -15.99
CA ARG A 585 -18.93 -17.89 -16.59
C ARG A 585 -17.59 -17.66 -15.89
N LEU A 586 -17.50 -17.78 -14.57
CA LEU A 586 -16.20 -17.73 -13.89
C LEU A 586 -15.31 -18.94 -14.26
N ASN A 587 -15.90 -20.13 -14.37
CA ASN A 587 -15.18 -21.34 -14.77
C ASN A 587 -14.56 -21.23 -16.16
N TYR A 588 -15.18 -20.48 -17.09
CA TYR A 588 -14.61 -20.19 -18.41
C TYR A 588 -13.23 -19.51 -18.34
N TYR A 589 -12.97 -18.76 -17.27
CA TYR A 589 -11.67 -18.13 -16.98
C TYR A 589 -10.74 -18.99 -16.11
N ASN A 590 -11.13 -20.23 -15.79
CA ASN A 590 -10.40 -21.15 -14.91
C ASN A 590 -10.12 -20.58 -13.50
N SER A 591 -11.01 -19.73 -12.99
CA SER A 591 -10.90 -19.15 -11.66
C SER A 591 -11.94 -19.70 -10.69
N ARG A 592 -11.71 -19.52 -9.39
CA ARG A 592 -12.58 -19.99 -8.29
C ARG A 592 -12.68 -19.01 -7.13
N VAL A 593 -12.05 -17.84 -7.23
CA VAL A 593 -11.99 -16.84 -6.15
C VAL A 593 -12.65 -15.55 -6.61
N VAL A 594 -13.21 -14.79 -5.68
CA VAL A 594 -13.77 -13.45 -5.89
C VAL A 594 -13.31 -12.53 -4.74
N PRO A 595 -13.24 -11.20 -4.93
CA PRO A 595 -13.59 -10.45 -6.15
C PRO A 595 -12.58 -10.65 -7.29
N LEU A 596 -13.06 -10.66 -8.54
CA LEU A 596 -12.23 -10.68 -9.75
C LEU A 596 -12.83 -9.80 -10.84
N MET A 597 -11.96 -9.26 -11.69
CA MET A 597 -12.36 -8.40 -12.79
C MET A 597 -11.66 -8.77 -14.09
N TYR A 598 -12.37 -8.65 -15.19
CA TYR A 598 -11.83 -8.80 -16.54
C TYR A 598 -12.23 -7.59 -17.37
N ILE A 599 -11.26 -6.99 -18.07
CA ILE A 599 -11.51 -5.96 -19.09
C ILE A 599 -11.19 -6.58 -20.44
N ASP A 600 -12.19 -6.63 -21.31
CA ASP A 600 -12.14 -7.32 -22.61
C ASP A 600 -11.59 -8.75 -22.53
N GLY A 601 -11.96 -9.45 -21.45
CA GLY A 601 -11.57 -10.83 -21.16
C GLY A 601 -10.13 -11.01 -20.68
N LYS A 602 -9.38 -9.92 -20.49
CA LYS A 602 -8.07 -9.92 -19.82
C LYS A 602 -8.29 -9.66 -18.33
N GLN A 603 -7.76 -10.55 -17.48
CA GLN A 603 -7.86 -10.37 -16.04
C GLN A 603 -7.14 -9.08 -15.64
N VAL A 604 -7.86 -8.23 -14.89
CA VAL A 604 -7.30 -7.04 -14.27
C VAL A 604 -7.20 -7.31 -12.79
N ASN A 605 -6.00 -7.13 -12.25
CA ASN A 605 -5.81 -7.19 -10.82
C ASN A 605 -6.13 -5.82 -10.25
N VAL A 606 -7.08 -5.80 -9.32
CA VAL A 606 -7.50 -4.64 -8.55
C VAL A 606 -7.31 -4.99 -7.08
N GLU A 607 -6.64 -4.14 -6.31
CA GLU A 607 -6.48 -4.36 -4.88
C GLU A 607 -7.86 -4.21 -4.21
N PRO A 608 -8.37 -5.26 -3.53
CA PRO A 608 -9.61 -5.15 -2.79
C PRO A 608 -9.48 -4.06 -1.72
N GLY A 609 -10.51 -3.24 -1.60
CA GLY A 609 -10.51 -2.10 -0.69
C GLY A 609 -11.88 -1.81 -0.11
N ARG A 610 -11.88 -1.09 1.01
CA ARG A 610 -13.08 -0.49 1.60
C ARG A 610 -13.62 0.64 0.70
N LEU A 611 -14.80 1.17 1.01
CA LEU A 611 -15.41 2.32 0.32
C LEU A 611 -14.44 3.50 0.10
N THR A 612 -13.57 3.79 1.08
CA THR A 612 -12.54 4.86 0.99
C THR A 612 -11.53 4.68 -0.14
N HIS A 613 -11.40 3.48 -0.72
CA HIS A 613 -10.50 3.19 -1.85
C HIS A 613 -11.18 3.39 -3.22
N ALA A 614 -12.50 3.58 -3.27
CA ALA A 614 -13.26 3.58 -4.52
C ALA A 614 -12.76 4.61 -5.54
N ALA A 615 -12.42 5.83 -5.10
CA ALA A 615 -11.90 6.87 -5.99
C ALA A 615 -10.56 6.49 -6.64
N THR A 616 -9.65 5.89 -5.86
CA THR A 616 -8.34 5.42 -6.36
C THR A 616 -8.52 4.27 -7.33
N ILE A 617 -9.39 3.31 -7.01
CA ILE A 617 -9.70 2.17 -7.89
C ILE A 617 -10.35 2.65 -9.19
N TYR A 618 -11.32 3.58 -9.11
CA TYR A 618 -11.96 4.19 -10.27
C TYR A 618 -10.94 4.82 -11.22
N LYS A 619 -10.01 5.61 -10.68
CA LYS A 619 -8.96 6.25 -11.49
C LYS A 619 -8.09 5.20 -12.19
N TYR A 620 -7.67 4.16 -11.47
CA TYR A 620 -6.88 3.07 -12.06
C TYR A 620 -7.63 2.36 -13.19
N LEU A 621 -8.89 2.00 -12.97
CA LEU A 621 -9.69 1.33 -14.00
C LEU A 621 -9.93 2.25 -15.21
N ARG A 622 -10.15 3.54 -14.98
CA ARG A 622 -10.27 4.54 -16.05
C ARG A 622 -9.01 4.61 -16.90
N GLU A 623 -7.82 4.61 -16.28
CA GLU A 623 -6.52 4.57 -16.99
C GLU A 623 -6.34 3.31 -17.86
N LEU A 624 -6.99 2.20 -17.49
CA LEU A 624 -7.01 0.97 -18.31
C LEU A 624 -8.03 1.01 -19.44
N VAL A 625 -9.20 1.62 -19.22
CA VAL A 625 -10.32 1.66 -20.17
C VAL A 625 -10.09 2.69 -21.28
N GLU A 626 -9.66 3.91 -20.94
CA GLU A 626 -9.54 5.02 -21.91
C GLU A 626 -8.69 4.72 -23.15
N PRO A 627 -7.53 4.03 -23.04
CA PRO A 627 -6.73 3.67 -24.21
C PRO A 627 -7.42 2.69 -25.16
N ILE A 628 -8.35 1.87 -24.67
CA ILE A 628 -9.08 0.90 -25.49
C ILE A 628 -10.20 1.61 -26.28
N LEU A 629 -10.81 2.65 -25.71
CA LEU A 629 -11.90 3.40 -26.33
C LEU A 629 -11.50 4.19 -27.59
N VAL A 630 -10.20 4.37 -27.87
CA VAL A 630 -9.75 5.01 -29.13
C VAL A 630 -9.60 4.02 -30.29
N GLU A 631 -9.69 2.73 -30.00
CA GLU A 631 -9.64 1.65 -30.98
C GLU A 631 -10.95 1.59 -31.79
N THR A 632 -10.85 1.03 -32.99
CA THR A 632 -11.98 0.82 -33.87
C THR A 632 -12.00 -0.62 -34.33
N VAL A 633 -13.19 -1.18 -34.50
CA VAL A 633 -13.39 -2.56 -34.90
C VAL A 633 -14.26 -2.66 -36.14
N ASP A 634 -14.12 -3.76 -36.87
CA ASP A 634 -14.92 -4.10 -38.06
C ASP A 634 -16.16 -4.95 -37.72
N ILE A 635 -16.45 -5.12 -36.42
CA ILE A 635 -17.59 -5.89 -35.91
C ILE A 635 -18.70 -4.94 -35.47
N GLU A 636 -19.89 -5.12 -36.05
CA GLU A 636 -21.14 -4.47 -35.62
C GLU A 636 -22.05 -5.48 -34.93
N LEU A 637 -22.54 -5.15 -33.74
CA LEU A 637 -23.53 -5.96 -33.02
C LEU A 637 -24.92 -5.35 -33.20
N LYS A 638 -25.85 -6.14 -33.76
CA LYS A 638 -27.27 -5.79 -33.89
C LYS A 638 -28.08 -6.61 -32.91
N LEU A 639 -28.67 -5.94 -31.92
CA LEU A 639 -29.51 -6.55 -30.90
C LEU A 639 -30.96 -6.11 -31.16
N ASN A 640 -31.77 -7.02 -31.70
CA ASN A 640 -33.21 -6.82 -31.86
C ASN A 640 -33.90 -7.69 -30.82
N THR A 641 -34.47 -7.05 -29.79
CA THR A 641 -35.13 -7.79 -28.71
C THR A 641 -36.40 -7.08 -28.31
N THR A 642 -37.48 -7.85 -28.20
CA THR A 642 -38.80 -7.35 -27.81
C THR A 642 -39.35 -8.20 -26.68
N VAL A 643 -40.04 -7.53 -25.75
CA VAL A 643 -40.76 -8.19 -24.66
C VAL A 643 -42.25 -7.91 -24.89
N GLU A 644 -43.03 -8.98 -25.08
CA GLU A 644 -44.48 -8.95 -25.23
C GLU A 644 -45.10 -9.77 -24.11
N GLU A 645 -45.82 -9.12 -23.19
CA GLU A 645 -46.33 -9.73 -21.96
C GLU A 645 -45.18 -10.36 -21.15
N ASP A 646 -45.05 -11.69 -21.19
CA ASP A 646 -44.02 -12.49 -20.52
C ASP A 646 -43.04 -13.16 -21.51
N ARG A 647 -43.27 -12.99 -22.81
CA ARG A 647 -42.44 -13.58 -23.88
C ARG A 647 -41.41 -12.61 -24.37
N MET A 648 -40.15 -12.99 -24.23
CA MET A 648 -39.02 -12.26 -24.79
C MET A 648 -38.50 -12.94 -26.04
N LYS A 649 -38.52 -12.22 -27.16
CA LYS A 649 -37.94 -12.65 -28.44
C LYS A 649 -36.58 -12.00 -28.61
N ILE A 650 -35.55 -12.82 -28.74
CA ILE A 650 -34.15 -12.39 -28.90
C ILE A 650 -33.70 -12.72 -30.33
N ASP A 651 -33.25 -11.71 -31.08
CA ASP A 651 -32.57 -11.84 -32.38
C ASP A 651 -31.30 -10.98 -32.37
N VAL A 652 -30.15 -11.64 -32.24
CA VAL A 652 -28.84 -10.98 -32.16
C VAL A 652 -27.94 -11.46 -33.29
N GLN A 653 -27.28 -10.50 -33.94
CA GLN A 653 -26.37 -10.77 -35.05
C GLN A 653 -25.08 -9.98 -34.88
N ALA A 654 -23.94 -10.65 -35.09
CA ALA A 654 -22.65 -9.99 -35.26
C ALA A 654 -22.32 -9.93 -36.75
N LEU A 655 -22.04 -8.74 -37.26
CA LEU A 655 -21.68 -8.49 -38.65
C LEU A 655 -20.20 -8.11 -38.73
N SER A 656 -19.46 -8.72 -39.66
CA SER A 656 -18.09 -8.35 -40.02
C SER A 656 -17.92 -8.40 -41.54
N ALA A 657 -16.91 -7.71 -42.06
CA ALA A 657 -16.51 -7.82 -43.46
C ALA A 657 -15.87 -9.20 -43.79
N SER A 658 -15.38 -9.91 -42.77
CA SER A 658 -14.76 -11.24 -42.89
C SER A 658 -15.63 -12.32 -42.22
N GLU A 659 -15.44 -13.57 -42.62
CA GLU A 659 -16.06 -14.71 -41.94
C GLU A 659 -15.46 -14.89 -40.54
N PHE A 660 -16.30 -15.28 -39.58
CA PHE A 660 -15.85 -15.56 -38.21
C PHE A 660 -15.18 -16.93 -38.12
N GLU A 661 -14.02 -17.00 -37.44
CA GLU A 661 -13.30 -18.25 -37.19
C GLU A 661 -14.00 -19.14 -36.15
N ASP A 662 -13.72 -20.45 -36.20
CA ASP A 662 -14.32 -21.49 -35.33
C ASP A 662 -14.12 -21.26 -33.82
N ASP A 663 -13.11 -20.47 -33.41
CA ASP A 663 -12.85 -20.13 -32.02
C ASP A 663 -13.63 -18.89 -31.53
N ILE A 664 -14.29 -18.14 -32.43
CA ILE A 664 -15.07 -16.96 -32.06
C ILE A 664 -16.43 -17.38 -31.52
N ARG A 665 -16.91 -16.73 -30.47
CA ARG A 665 -18.24 -16.96 -29.90
C ARG A 665 -19.01 -15.65 -29.78
N LEU A 666 -20.31 -15.72 -30.05
CA LEU A 666 -21.28 -14.71 -29.64
C LEU A 666 -21.84 -15.11 -28.27
N ARG A 667 -21.81 -14.20 -27.30
CA ARG A 667 -22.39 -14.39 -25.97
C ARG A 667 -23.44 -13.35 -25.71
N LEU A 668 -24.53 -13.77 -25.09
CA LEU A 668 -25.64 -12.91 -24.70
C LEU A 668 -25.78 -12.98 -23.18
N VAL A 669 -26.16 -11.86 -22.58
CA VAL A 669 -26.35 -11.73 -21.14
C VAL A 669 -27.57 -10.86 -20.90
N LEU A 670 -28.58 -11.43 -20.25
CA LEU A 670 -29.70 -10.68 -19.71
C LEU A 670 -29.30 -10.21 -18.31
N VAL A 671 -29.46 -8.91 -18.09
CA VAL A 671 -29.16 -8.28 -16.81
C VAL A 671 -30.38 -7.52 -16.29
N GLU A 672 -30.51 -7.47 -14.98
CA GLU A 672 -31.35 -6.46 -14.32
C GLU A 672 -30.55 -5.16 -14.22
N GLU A 673 -31.14 -4.05 -14.67
CA GLU A 673 -30.49 -2.74 -14.65
C GLU A 673 -30.01 -2.38 -13.25
N GLU A 674 -30.84 -2.64 -12.25
CA GLU A 674 -30.55 -2.32 -10.86
C GLU A 674 -31.35 -3.22 -9.92
N VAL A 675 -30.68 -3.75 -8.90
CA VAL A 675 -31.30 -4.57 -7.86
C VAL A 675 -30.97 -3.99 -6.50
N ALA A 676 -32.01 -3.66 -5.72
CA ALA A 676 -31.89 -3.13 -4.38
C ALA A 676 -31.98 -4.26 -3.34
N VAL A 677 -30.84 -4.64 -2.78
CA VAL A 677 -30.72 -5.66 -1.72
C VAL A 677 -29.69 -5.19 -0.73
N GLU A 678 -30.06 -5.08 0.54
CA GLU A 678 -29.09 -4.83 1.60
C GLU A 678 -28.22 -6.07 1.79
N THR A 679 -26.91 -5.93 1.53
CA THR A 679 -25.94 -7.01 1.68
C THR A 679 -25.07 -6.82 2.92
N PRO A 680 -24.45 -7.89 3.48
CA PRO A 680 -23.48 -7.77 4.57
C PRO A 680 -22.31 -6.83 4.25
N SER A 681 -21.95 -6.68 2.96
CA SER A 681 -20.93 -5.73 2.51
C SER A 681 -21.35 -4.24 2.63
N GLY A 682 -22.65 -3.98 2.86
CA GLY A 682 -23.24 -2.64 2.88
C GLY A 682 -23.52 -2.05 1.50
N VAL A 683 -23.19 -2.74 0.40
CA VAL A 683 -23.67 -2.36 -0.94
C VAL A 683 -25.17 -2.62 -1.01
N LEU A 684 -25.92 -1.61 -1.44
CA LEU A 684 -27.39 -1.61 -1.48
C LEU A 684 -27.91 -1.82 -2.92
N LEU A 685 -27.30 -1.15 -3.90
CA LEU A 685 -27.72 -1.23 -5.31
C LEU A 685 -26.67 -1.94 -6.13
N HIS A 686 -27.11 -2.96 -6.86
CA HIS A 686 -26.27 -3.75 -7.75
C HIS A 686 -26.72 -3.49 -9.19
N GLU A 687 -25.93 -2.72 -9.95
CA GLU A 687 -26.27 -2.35 -11.32
C GLU A 687 -25.80 -3.43 -12.33
N ASN A 688 -26.57 -3.62 -13.41
CA ASN A 688 -26.31 -4.63 -14.46
C ASN A 688 -26.03 -6.02 -13.87
N LEU A 689 -26.86 -6.44 -12.92
CA LEU A 689 -26.77 -7.73 -12.26
C LEU A 689 -27.08 -8.83 -13.27
N VAL A 690 -26.13 -9.74 -13.46
CA VAL A 690 -26.27 -10.85 -14.42
C VAL A 690 -27.24 -11.89 -13.88
N ARG A 691 -28.22 -12.19 -14.72
CA ARG A 691 -29.33 -13.07 -14.41
C ARG A 691 -29.27 -14.35 -15.23
N ILE A 692 -29.18 -14.21 -16.55
CA ILE A 692 -29.12 -15.35 -17.47
C ILE A 692 -28.23 -15.02 -18.67
N MET A 693 -27.65 -16.05 -19.27
CA MET A 693 -26.85 -16.04 -20.47
C MET A 693 -27.56 -16.89 -21.54
N PRO A 694 -28.45 -16.31 -22.36
CA PRO A 694 -29.08 -17.01 -23.47
C PRO A 694 -28.04 -17.66 -24.40
N GLY A 695 -28.19 -18.95 -24.68
CA GLY A 695 -27.19 -19.75 -25.40
C GLY A 695 -26.07 -20.34 -24.54
N GLY A 696 -26.09 -20.10 -23.21
CA GLY A 696 -25.16 -20.65 -22.23
C GLY A 696 -23.83 -19.88 -22.12
N ALA A 697 -23.08 -20.13 -21.04
CA ALA A 697 -21.81 -19.44 -20.77
C ALA A 697 -20.71 -19.71 -21.81
N GLU A 698 -20.77 -20.86 -22.49
CA GLU A 698 -19.85 -21.26 -23.56
C GLU A 698 -20.01 -20.40 -24.83
N GLY A 699 -21.18 -19.79 -25.03
CA GLY A 699 -21.51 -18.96 -26.19
C GLY A 699 -21.81 -19.73 -27.47
N ILE A 700 -22.34 -19.02 -28.45
CA ILE A 700 -22.76 -19.54 -29.76
C ILE A 700 -21.58 -19.50 -30.74
N ALA A 701 -21.26 -20.64 -31.35
CA ALA A 701 -20.24 -20.76 -32.40
C ALA A 701 -20.76 -20.30 -33.77
N PRO A 702 -19.87 -19.91 -34.71
CA PRO A 702 -20.30 -19.51 -36.04
C PRO A 702 -20.91 -20.68 -36.80
N GLN A 703 -21.89 -20.39 -37.64
CA GLN A 703 -22.45 -21.33 -38.62
C GLN A 703 -22.25 -20.73 -40.00
N ASP A 704 -21.59 -21.46 -40.90
CA ASP A 704 -21.23 -20.99 -42.25
C ASP A 704 -20.55 -19.60 -42.24
N GLY A 705 -19.60 -19.41 -41.31
CA GLY A 705 -18.85 -18.17 -41.15
C GLY A 705 -19.64 -17.00 -40.54
N LYS A 706 -20.89 -17.21 -40.11
CA LYS A 706 -21.78 -16.18 -39.55
C LYS A 706 -22.06 -16.41 -38.08
N LEU A 707 -22.18 -15.33 -37.32
CA LEU A 707 -22.57 -15.35 -35.91
C LEU A 707 -23.94 -14.69 -35.74
N ALA A 708 -24.96 -15.52 -35.54
CA ALA A 708 -26.33 -15.10 -35.28
C ALA A 708 -26.97 -16.05 -34.27
N PHE A 709 -27.89 -15.53 -33.47
CA PHE A 709 -28.65 -16.31 -32.50
C PHE A 709 -30.07 -15.79 -32.39
N GLN A 710 -31.03 -16.71 -32.47
CA GLN A 710 -32.45 -16.43 -32.31
C GLN A 710 -33.04 -17.39 -31.29
N THR A 711 -33.75 -16.85 -30.30
CA THR A 711 -34.48 -17.65 -29.32
C THR A 711 -35.69 -16.90 -28.78
N GLU A 712 -36.61 -17.64 -28.21
CA GLU A 712 -37.71 -17.10 -27.40
C GLU A 712 -37.58 -17.66 -25.98
N LEU A 713 -37.87 -16.85 -24.97
CA LEU A 713 -37.88 -17.25 -23.57
C LEU A 713 -39.09 -16.69 -22.83
N LEU A 714 -39.57 -17.42 -21.83
CA LEU A 714 -40.60 -16.98 -20.90
C LEU A 714 -39.92 -16.42 -19.66
N LEU A 715 -40.25 -15.18 -19.27
CA LEU A 715 -39.66 -14.54 -18.10
C LEU A 715 -40.16 -15.18 -16.79
N GLU A 716 -41.37 -15.75 -16.78
CA GLU A 716 -41.89 -16.50 -15.63
C GLU A 716 -41.08 -17.78 -15.35
N ASP A 717 -40.77 -18.55 -16.40
CA ASP A 717 -39.96 -19.77 -16.25
C ASP A 717 -38.60 -19.43 -15.62
N TYR A 718 -38.03 -18.29 -16.00
CA TYR A 718 -36.79 -17.78 -15.43
C TYR A 718 -36.93 -17.37 -13.96
N ARG A 719 -38.01 -16.63 -13.62
CA ARG A 719 -38.29 -16.25 -12.23
C ARG A 719 -38.45 -17.48 -11.35
N GLN A 720 -39.15 -18.49 -11.82
CA GLN A 720 -39.33 -19.75 -11.11
C GLN A 720 -38.00 -20.48 -10.94
N GLN A 721 -37.14 -20.52 -11.97
CA GLN A 721 -35.82 -21.12 -11.87
C GLN A 721 -34.97 -20.45 -10.77
N LEU A 722 -34.92 -19.12 -10.72
CA LEU A 722 -34.19 -18.40 -9.66
C LEU A 722 -34.74 -18.73 -8.27
N LEU A 723 -36.06 -18.78 -8.12
CA LEU A 723 -36.71 -19.11 -6.86
C LEU A 723 -36.36 -20.54 -6.41
N ASP A 724 -36.44 -21.51 -7.31
CA ASP A 724 -36.11 -22.92 -7.04
C ASP A 724 -34.65 -23.08 -6.61
N GLU A 725 -33.73 -22.32 -7.21
CA GLU A 725 -32.31 -22.30 -6.85
C GLU A 725 -32.06 -21.73 -5.45
N LEU A 726 -32.71 -20.59 -5.13
CA LEU A 726 -32.63 -20.00 -3.79
C LEU A 726 -33.18 -20.96 -2.73
N GLN A 727 -34.33 -21.58 -2.98
CA GLN A 727 -34.92 -22.56 -2.07
C GLN A 727 -34.05 -23.82 -1.91
N SER A 728 -33.45 -24.30 -3.00
CA SER A 728 -32.51 -25.43 -2.95
C SER A 728 -31.27 -25.11 -2.10
N TYR A 729 -30.75 -23.89 -2.21
CA TYR A 729 -29.64 -23.44 -1.36
C TYR A 729 -30.07 -23.36 0.11
N GLU A 730 -31.25 -22.82 0.40
CA GLU A 730 -31.78 -22.75 1.76
C GLU A 730 -31.91 -24.12 2.41
N GLU A 731 -32.45 -25.10 1.69
CA GLU A 731 -32.55 -26.49 2.16
C GLU A 731 -31.17 -27.07 2.43
N MET A 732 -30.22 -26.89 1.50
CA MET A 732 -28.85 -27.35 1.66
C MET A 732 -28.17 -26.72 2.88
N ARG A 733 -28.28 -25.39 3.06
CA ARG A 733 -27.69 -24.67 4.19
C ARG A 733 -28.36 -25.04 5.51
N SER A 734 -29.69 -25.19 5.52
CA SER A 734 -30.43 -25.64 6.70
C SER A 734 -29.94 -27.02 7.17
N ASN A 735 -29.77 -27.95 6.22
CA ASN A 735 -29.24 -29.28 6.49
C ASN A 735 -27.79 -29.25 7.00
N LEU A 736 -26.97 -28.33 6.47
CA LEU A 736 -25.57 -28.17 6.90
C LEU A 736 -25.47 -27.59 8.32
N LEU A 737 -26.29 -26.60 8.66
CA LEU A 737 -26.28 -25.93 9.96
C LEU A 737 -27.01 -26.73 11.05
N GLY A 738 -27.94 -27.61 10.68
CA GLY A 738 -28.81 -28.31 11.63
C GLY A 738 -29.93 -27.42 12.21
N GLU A 739 -30.17 -26.27 11.61
CA GLU A 739 -31.25 -25.32 11.93
C GLU A 739 -31.80 -24.71 10.64
N GLU A 740 -33.02 -24.16 10.69
CA GLU A 740 -33.64 -23.56 9.51
C GLU A 740 -32.91 -22.28 9.08
N PHE A 741 -32.49 -22.25 7.82
CA PHE A 741 -31.95 -21.07 7.15
C PHE A 741 -32.92 -20.63 6.06
N LYS A 742 -33.27 -19.35 6.07
CA LYS A 742 -34.07 -18.68 5.04
C LYS A 742 -33.46 -17.35 4.68
N TYR A 743 -33.47 -17.01 3.39
CA TYR A 743 -33.15 -15.68 2.94
C TYR A 743 -34.20 -14.70 3.47
N GLY A 744 -33.74 -13.54 3.95
CA GLY A 744 -34.65 -12.48 4.39
C GLY A 744 -35.35 -11.78 3.23
N ILE A 745 -34.78 -11.84 2.02
CA ILE A 745 -35.24 -11.19 0.80
C ILE A 745 -34.98 -12.12 -0.39
N TYR A 746 -35.95 -12.23 -1.28
CA TYR A 746 -35.80 -12.89 -2.58
C TYR A 746 -35.84 -11.82 -3.67
N PRO A 747 -34.69 -11.39 -4.22
CA PRO A 747 -34.65 -10.42 -5.31
C PRO A 747 -34.99 -11.10 -6.64
N ILE A 748 -36.24 -11.55 -6.77
CA ILE A 748 -36.76 -12.34 -7.89
C ILE A 748 -37.82 -11.56 -8.67
N GLY A 749 -37.39 -10.55 -9.42
CA GLY A 749 -38.30 -9.73 -10.21
C GLY A 749 -37.57 -9.08 -11.36
N PRO A 750 -37.78 -9.50 -12.63
CA PRO A 750 -37.19 -8.81 -13.77
C PRO A 750 -37.86 -7.45 -13.94
N VAL A 751 -37.32 -6.44 -13.26
CA VAL A 751 -37.72 -5.03 -13.40
C VAL A 751 -36.60 -4.34 -14.16
N ARG A 752 -36.93 -3.68 -15.28
CA ARG A 752 -35.96 -2.96 -16.13
C ARG A 752 -34.79 -3.85 -16.57
N LEU A 753 -35.08 -4.78 -17.45
CA LEU A 753 -34.08 -5.66 -18.03
C LEU A 753 -33.27 -4.96 -19.13
N LYS A 754 -32.02 -5.39 -19.31
CA LYS A 754 -31.19 -5.06 -20.47
C LYS A 754 -30.62 -6.32 -21.09
N LEU A 755 -30.40 -6.29 -22.41
CA LEU A 755 -29.66 -7.34 -23.11
C LEU A 755 -28.28 -6.82 -23.49
N ALA A 756 -27.24 -7.43 -22.92
CA ALA A 756 -25.87 -7.27 -23.38
C ALA A 756 -25.51 -8.41 -24.34
N ALA A 757 -24.67 -8.11 -25.32
CA ALA A 757 -24.05 -9.11 -26.17
C ALA A 757 -22.59 -8.75 -26.42
N PHE A 758 -21.76 -9.77 -26.60
CA PHE A 758 -20.37 -9.57 -26.95
C PHE A 758 -19.80 -10.71 -27.78
N VAL A 759 -18.87 -10.38 -28.66
CA VAL A 759 -18.10 -11.32 -29.48
C VAL A 759 -16.77 -11.56 -28.79
N GLN A 760 -16.37 -12.81 -28.57
CA GLN A 760 -15.13 -13.15 -27.86
C GLN A 760 -14.42 -14.33 -28.51
N ASN A 761 -13.10 -14.25 -28.60
CA ASN A 761 -12.25 -15.34 -29.04
C ASN A 761 -12.01 -16.32 -27.88
N ASN A 762 -12.43 -17.59 -28.01
CA ASN A 762 -12.31 -18.57 -26.92
C ASN A 762 -10.89 -19.02 -26.61
N LYS A 763 -9.99 -18.93 -27.59
CA LYS A 763 -8.61 -19.35 -27.45
C LYS A 763 -7.80 -18.30 -26.69
N THR A 764 -7.96 -17.03 -27.06
CA THR A 764 -7.21 -15.91 -26.42
C THR A 764 -7.96 -15.29 -25.25
N LYS A 765 -9.26 -15.58 -25.11
CA LYS A 765 -10.21 -14.95 -24.17
C LYS A 765 -10.49 -13.47 -24.47
N GLU A 766 -9.92 -12.92 -25.54
CA GLU A 766 -10.12 -11.53 -25.91
C GLU A 766 -11.55 -11.28 -26.38
N VAL A 767 -12.21 -10.28 -25.78
CA VAL A 767 -13.48 -9.74 -26.29
C VAL A 767 -13.15 -8.84 -27.48
N LEU A 768 -13.92 -8.94 -28.56
CA LEU A 768 -13.70 -8.25 -29.83
C LEU A 768 -14.68 -7.10 -30.08
N GLN A 769 -15.88 -7.18 -29.51
CA GLN A 769 -16.85 -6.10 -29.49
C GLN A 769 -17.95 -6.40 -28.49
N SER A 770 -18.55 -5.35 -27.94
CA SER A 770 -19.69 -5.44 -27.02
C SER A 770 -20.79 -4.45 -27.37
N ALA A 771 -21.99 -4.72 -26.89
CA ALA A 771 -23.12 -3.82 -26.95
C ALA A 771 -24.10 -4.15 -25.82
N ILE A 772 -24.86 -3.15 -25.37
CA ILE A 772 -25.97 -3.33 -24.44
C ILE A 772 -27.16 -2.49 -24.92
N VAL A 773 -28.36 -3.03 -24.82
CA VAL A 773 -29.60 -2.33 -25.15
C VAL A 773 -30.61 -2.45 -24.02
N ASP A 774 -31.28 -1.36 -23.71
CA ASP A 774 -32.44 -1.37 -22.82
C ASP A 774 -33.61 -2.09 -23.49
N LEU A 775 -34.37 -2.83 -22.70
CA LEU A 775 -35.52 -3.56 -23.20
C LEU A 775 -36.78 -2.71 -22.97
N LYS A 776 -37.49 -2.42 -24.06
CA LYS A 776 -38.76 -1.71 -24.00
C LYS A 776 -39.83 -2.67 -23.50
N PHE A 777 -40.35 -2.42 -22.30
CA PHE A 777 -41.58 -3.04 -21.82
C PHE A 777 -42.76 -2.35 -22.52
N LEU A 778 -43.72 -3.10 -23.04
CA LEU A 778 -44.89 -2.56 -23.73
C LEU A 778 -45.89 -1.83 -22.81
N ASP A 779 -45.59 -1.66 -21.51
CA ASP A 779 -46.45 -0.98 -20.53
C ASP A 779 -46.30 0.55 -20.49
N GLU A 780 -45.47 1.16 -21.35
CA GLU A 780 -45.67 2.58 -21.75
C GLU A 780 -46.81 2.68 -22.78
N ILE A 781 -47.98 2.13 -22.47
CA ILE A 781 -49.22 2.48 -23.14
C ILE A 781 -49.59 3.87 -22.59
N GLU A 782 -49.68 4.85 -23.49
CA GLU A 782 -50.27 6.16 -23.21
C GLU A 782 -51.50 5.99 -22.31
N GLU A 783 -51.62 6.82 -21.27
CA GLU A 783 -52.88 6.96 -20.53
C GLU A 783 -54.02 6.93 -21.54
N PRO A 784 -55.01 6.02 -21.41
CA PRO A 784 -56.14 6.04 -22.32
C PRO A 784 -56.71 7.46 -22.27
N ALA A 785 -56.76 8.09 -23.45
CA ALA A 785 -57.27 9.43 -23.63
C ALA A 785 -58.51 9.61 -22.75
N LYS A 786 -58.46 10.57 -21.82
CA LYS A 786 -59.57 10.91 -20.90
C LYS A 786 -60.89 10.75 -21.65
N GLU A 787 -61.66 9.73 -21.29
CA GLU A 787 -63.04 9.63 -21.70
C GLU A 787 -63.70 10.96 -21.32
N GLU A 788 -64.19 11.69 -22.32
CA GLU A 788 -65.08 12.82 -22.11
C GLU A 788 -66.26 12.33 -21.27
N LYS A 789 -66.41 12.89 -20.07
CA LYS A 789 -67.55 12.63 -19.20
C LYS A 789 -68.84 12.92 -19.96
N PRO A 790 -69.83 12.02 -19.97
CA PRO A 790 -71.20 12.37 -20.29
C PRO A 790 -71.76 13.27 -19.19
N ASP A 791 -72.50 14.31 -19.59
CA ASP A 791 -73.20 15.24 -18.71
C ASP A 791 -74.15 14.52 -17.74
N ASP A 792 -74.00 14.83 -16.44
CA ASP A 792 -74.90 14.44 -15.36
C ASP A 792 -76.05 15.47 -15.25
N GLU A 793 -77.21 15.17 -15.82
CA GLU A 793 -78.50 15.73 -15.37
C GLU A 793 -79.59 14.65 -15.39
N ALA A 794 -79.75 13.92 -14.28
CA ALA A 794 -81.07 13.44 -13.83
C ALA A 794 -81.09 13.05 -12.35
N LYS A 795 -81.97 13.73 -11.61
CA LYS A 795 -82.31 13.54 -10.19
C LYS A 795 -83.04 12.21 -9.89
N PRO A 796 -83.09 11.78 -8.62
CA PRO A 796 -83.44 10.41 -8.20
C PRO A 796 -84.96 10.16 -8.05
N ALA A 797 -85.38 8.91 -8.26
CA ALA A 797 -86.68 8.35 -7.84
C ALA A 797 -86.40 6.98 -7.19
N GLU A 798 -86.53 6.84 -5.87
CA GLU A 798 -87.72 6.43 -5.10
C GLU A 798 -88.07 4.94 -5.22
N GLU A 799 -88.05 4.25 -4.07
CA GLU A 799 -88.21 2.80 -3.86
C GLU A 799 -89.56 2.23 -4.34
N PRO A 800 -89.64 0.95 -4.74
CA PRO A 800 -90.87 0.19 -4.71
C PRO A 800 -90.94 -0.74 -3.48
N LYS A 801 -91.99 -0.52 -2.67
CA LYS A 801 -92.52 -1.50 -1.71
C LYS A 801 -93.07 -2.75 -2.42
N PRO A 802 -93.02 -3.93 -1.77
CA PRO A 802 -93.52 -5.18 -2.33
C PRO A 802 -95.06 -5.29 -2.26
N ALA A 803 -95.66 -5.87 -3.31
CA ALA A 803 -97.08 -6.19 -3.37
C ALA A 803 -97.37 -7.55 -2.72
N ALA A 804 -98.37 -7.56 -1.85
CA ALA A 804 -98.95 -8.75 -1.25
C ALA A 804 -99.83 -9.50 -2.27
N ALA A 805 -99.73 -10.83 -2.26
CA ALA A 805 -100.78 -11.73 -2.72
C ALA A 805 -101.05 -12.73 -1.59
N ASP A 806 -102.34 -12.86 -1.28
CA ASP A 806 -102.91 -13.51 -0.10
C ASP A 806 -103.12 -15.02 -0.31
N ALA A 807 -103.10 -15.73 0.83
CA ALA A 807 -103.56 -17.09 1.19
C ALA A 807 -103.83 -18.14 0.07
N THR A 808 -103.54 -19.44 0.24
CA THR A 808 -104.06 -20.30 1.32
C THR A 808 -103.43 -21.71 1.23
N GLN A 809 -103.24 -22.33 2.40
CA GLN A 809 -103.49 -23.74 2.74
C GLN A 809 -102.56 -24.91 2.33
N GLU A 810 -102.15 -25.60 3.41
CA GLU A 810 -102.20 -27.05 3.67
C GLU A 810 -101.11 -28.02 3.15
N GLN A 811 -100.40 -28.53 4.16
CA GLN A 811 -100.17 -29.95 4.50
C GLN A 811 -99.03 -30.77 3.87
N GLU A 812 -98.36 -31.42 4.83
CA GLU A 812 -97.38 -32.52 4.83
C GLU A 812 -95.91 -32.23 4.52
#